data_AF-H3GLC0-F1
#
_entry.id   AF-H3GLC0-F1
#
_cell.length_a   1.000
_cell.length_b   1.000
_cell.length_c   1.000
_cell.angle_alpha   90.00
_cell.angle_beta   90.00
_cell.angle_gamma   90.00
#
_symmetry.space_group_name_H-M   'P 1'
#
loop_
_entity.id
_entity.type
_entity.pdbx_description
1 polymer ?
#
loop_
_entity_poly.entity_id
_entity_poly.type
_entity_poly.pdbx_seq_one_letter_code
_entity_poly.pdbx_strand_id
1 'polypeptide(L)'
;MSESPPAIKKKLPKHLRHAVSSRSKVVVKTHSKQVDFSLNLVFTLEYIVNVYAAFDRLEYIVSFFPIVEFAVVLPSWFDLITANTASIAYTSTFPQVSRMLRPLRFVRIFRLVQFATSSLQQQAWAALLTIVSIVFTTAGVVQATEACLEPCDGEPKVCKCRDLSFPNLLYFVVVSISTLGYGDISPVSTSGKFVIAFVILFTFIVVPIQVNRIQATITSHTDYSSAYSEAKLHPHVILTGYVNADTLSVFFGEFFHPSNLNWNERVVILNAAPPTTEINKVLHAYDSKVQYIVGSPMLDEDLTRAVLSDASACYVMVNRQSARPQHADQCCALITIALRRGNPACPIYAQIINSRNAATLLKMGASDVVVIGMLKFCILGRSCQVNGLPTLLLNLLTQCNSDLDNHHSSLQWQRQYLHGYMHGIFLVDIPRTFSGLTFGDLIRFLYDKASIIPLAMLTDGGVRFMDMEFKLGATADPNLCCKVYAIAKGLTAVEGVMKIPPEQILSYRKGVRRKGRSASTTSLLEMKKIKPALGDEIEQIRESVINLYTVAEDYDVEAAMGIAEREHTGYNTSSNERLLGEMSEYERFAALGVPEEVTDHIVVCGFPSDTYHFIKTIREAPVPDDDTPSPAVVFLASKVIDELEFERLRGFCDVYFVQGSPVNFGDLKNTNIRSAISVLILTQASEAQYSDPNMVDADAITIVRYIVEISQRTRMPNLVVELDKSSNVKLLSSLANDRRTSSAFGLPALVVRNTSYRSPRHDSVMSAVSRRDSFWTSLDEGDGNADSSFVLEEFIASGRVFMNSMIDSLMSECYRKPWITQFLHLLISGSINDLERVAPALGCGGPNAVWCCRIPEVSETASAPRPAPPCVEMSAFRSKFLYPGKVNWFPGHMALARRQMVAQMDAVDVLIEVRDARIPWSSANPVLEEAFGKSKPRLVVFNKTDLANSNMQQKVEAQCKSQLGSATDCLFTSVTKGKRLHAILQWCNKHSGAQFKSTAGSMVMVVGIPNVGKSSLINEFRRLSNSQKLAKGRKRATVGPTPGVTVRNDIIKVGERLVKKKKEVNDKPAVYVVDTPGVMLPNIPSAETGMRLALTGAIKDEVVGTELIADYMLFLLNQLKSTRYVDALKLPGPTDDVEELFQLVYKRCGALGKELDEQNRLAAQFLLQEFRRGAFGNFTLDPIETPSRVIQPAAPSS
;
A
#
# COMPACT_ATOMS: atom_id res chain seq x y z
N MET A 1 86.42 17.04 -9.01
CA MET A 1 86.98 15.68 -9.00
C MET A 1 86.36 14.97 -10.18
N SER A 2 87.00 14.55 -11.27
CA SER A 2 88.41 14.38 -11.67
C SER A 2 88.35 13.11 -12.53
N GLU A 3 88.82 13.23 -13.77
CA GLU A 3 89.35 12.16 -14.62
C GLU A 3 88.37 11.16 -15.27
N SER A 4 88.08 11.44 -16.54
CA SER A 4 87.89 10.42 -17.57
C SER A 4 89.24 10.12 -18.27
N PRO A 5 89.61 8.85 -18.53
CA PRO A 5 90.87 8.48 -19.17
C PRO A 5 90.79 8.61 -20.71
N PRO A 6 91.93 8.61 -21.43
CA PRO A 6 92.02 9.10 -22.80
C PRO A 6 91.55 8.09 -23.85
N ALA A 7 91.14 8.66 -24.98
CA ALA A 7 90.76 7.97 -26.20
C ALA A 7 91.90 7.11 -26.78
N ILE A 8 91.59 5.85 -27.11
CA ILE A 8 92.28 5.13 -28.19
C ILE A 8 91.29 4.93 -29.35
N LYS A 9 91.43 5.82 -30.34
CA LYS A 9 90.86 5.66 -31.67
C LYS A 9 91.52 4.47 -32.37
N LYS A 10 90.78 3.39 -32.62
CA LYS A 10 90.94 2.65 -33.89
C LYS A 10 89.87 3.16 -34.87
N LYS A 11 90.34 3.90 -35.89
CA LYS A 11 89.55 4.39 -37.02
C LYS A 11 88.88 3.21 -37.73
N LEU A 12 87.58 3.03 -37.53
CA LEU A 12 86.73 2.30 -38.48
C LEU A 12 86.15 3.33 -39.47
N PRO A 13 86.22 3.13 -40.79
CA PRO A 13 85.73 4.09 -41.78
C PRO A 13 84.22 4.34 -41.62
N LYS A 14 83.77 5.60 -41.86
CA LYS A 14 82.37 6.05 -41.67
C LYS A 14 81.34 5.18 -42.41
N HIS A 15 81.71 4.56 -43.53
CA HIS A 15 80.84 3.64 -44.27
C HIS A 15 80.56 2.33 -43.51
N LEU A 16 81.48 1.82 -42.68
CA LEU A 16 81.24 0.62 -41.88
C LEU A 16 80.35 0.89 -40.65
N ARG A 17 80.36 2.10 -40.05
CA ARG A 17 79.45 2.44 -38.94
C ARG A 17 78.00 2.56 -39.39
N HIS A 18 77.75 3.09 -40.60
CA HIS A 18 76.43 3.08 -41.20
C HIS A 18 75.97 1.66 -41.57
N ALA A 19 76.88 0.79 -42.04
CA ALA A 19 76.57 -0.60 -42.37
C ALA A 19 76.29 -1.49 -41.14
N VAL A 20 76.96 -1.24 -40.00
CA VAL A 20 76.73 -1.98 -38.75
C VAL A 20 75.48 -1.48 -38.00
N SER A 21 75.20 -0.17 -38.03
CA SER A 21 73.94 0.42 -37.50
C SER A 21 72.72 0.07 -38.37
N SER A 22 72.90 -0.03 -39.70
CA SER A 22 71.83 -0.51 -40.59
C SER A 22 71.60 -2.00 -40.43
N ARG A 23 72.64 -2.83 -40.32
CA ARG A 23 72.49 -4.28 -40.04
C ARG A 23 71.86 -4.56 -38.69
N SER A 24 72.22 -3.85 -37.61
CA SER A 24 71.58 -4.05 -36.30
C SER A 24 70.12 -3.57 -36.27
N LYS A 25 69.78 -2.44 -36.92
CA LYS A 25 68.39 -1.99 -37.10
C LYS A 25 67.57 -2.93 -38.00
N VAL A 26 68.19 -3.57 -38.99
CA VAL A 26 67.55 -4.57 -39.85
C VAL A 26 67.31 -5.87 -39.08
N VAL A 27 68.30 -6.39 -38.33
CA VAL A 27 68.17 -7.62 -37.53
C VAL A 27 67.12 -7.47 -36.41
N VAL A 28 67.10 -6.34 -35.70
CA VAL A 28 66.07 -6.05 -34.66
C VAL A 28 64.67 -5.92 -35.29
N LYS A 29 64.55 -5.29 -36.47
CA LYS A 29 63.26 -5.21 -37.19
C LYS A 29 62.78 -6.58 -37.69
N THR A 30 63.67 -7.50 -38.05
CA THR A 30 63.31 -8.85 -38.51
C THR A 30 62.86 -9.75 -37.35
N HIS A 31 63.55 -9.72 -36.21
CA HIS A 31 63.13 -10.46 -35.01
C HIS A 31 61.81 -9.93 -34.43
N SER A 32 61.61 -8.61 -34.40
CA SER A 32 60.35 -8.01 -33.92
C SER A 32 59.15 -8.43 -34.78
N LYS A 33 59.32 -8.55 -36.10
CA LYS A 33 58.26 -9.04 -37.00
C LYS A 33 57.93 -10.52 -36.79
N GLN A 34 58.93 -11.36 -36.49
CA GLN A 34 58.72 -12.78 -36.21
C GLN A 34 57.97 -13.01 -34.88
N VAL A 35 58.30 -12.23 -33.85
CA VAL A 35 57.58 -12.27 -32.56
C VAL A 35 56.14 -11.80 -32.73
N ASP A 36 55.93 -10.69 -33.46
CA ASP A 36 54.57 -10.22 -33.75
C ASP A 36 53.76 -11.27 -34.50
N PHE A 37 54.33 -11.91 -35.52
CA PHE A 37 53.66 -12.99 -36.25
C PHE A 37 53.30 -14.18 -35.35
N SER A 38 54.20 -14.59 -34.46
CA SER A 38 53.97 -15.71 -33.54
C SER A 38 52.84 -15.43 -32.55
N LEU A 39 52.77 -14.21 -32.01
CA LEU A 39 51.67 -13.78 -31.14
C LEU A 39 50.34 -13.74 -31.90
N ASN A 40 50.33 -13.22 -33.12
CA ASN A 40 49.11 -13.18 -33.95
C ASN A 40 48.63 -14.57 -34.37
N LEU A 41 49.54 -15.54 -34.53
CA LEU A 41 49.17 -16.94 -34.76
C LEU A 41 48.40 -17.52 -33.56
N VAL A 42 48.90 -17.29 -32.34
CA VAL A 42 48.20 -17.70 -31.09
C VAL A 42 46.81 -17.08 -31.02
N PHE A 43 46.69 -15.78 -31.33
CA PHE A 43 45.39 -15.11 -31.34
C PHE A 43 44.44 -15.60 -32.44
N THR A 44 44.98 -16.03 -33.57
CA THR A 44 44.18 -16.66 -34.64
C THR A 44 43.60 -17.99 -34.15
N LEU A 45 44.41 -18.79 -33.46
CA LEU A 45 43.97 -20.06 -32.87
C LEU A 45 42.93 -19.84 -31.77
N GLU A 46 43.14 -18.87 -30.89
CA GLU A 46 42.18 -18.48 -29.86
C GLU A 46 40.81 -18.11 -30.46
N TYR A 47 40.80 -17.28 -31.51
CA TYR A 47 39.57 -16.92 -32.21
C TYR A 47 38.85 -18.13 -32.80
N ILE A 48 39.58 -19.04 -33.45
CA ILE A 48 39.00 -20.28 -34.03
C ILE A 48 38.40 -21.17 -32.95
N VAL A 49 39.10 -21.35 -31.82
CA VAL A 49 38.62 -22.14 -30.68
C VAL A 49 37.34 -21.52 -30.09
N ASN A 50 37.30 -20.19 -29.94
CA ASN A 50 36.12 -19.51 -29.41
C ASN A 50 34.91 -19.59 -30.36
N VAL A 51 35.14 -19.49 -31.69
CA VAL A 51 34.07 -19.71 -32.69
C VAL A 51 33.56 -21.14 -32.64
N TYR A 52 34.44 -22.13 -32.43
CA TYR A 52 34.05 -23.53 -32.30
C TYR A 52 33.26 -23.80 -31.02
N ALA A 53 33.65 -23.19 -29.91
CA ALA A 53 33.02 -23.36 -28.59
C ALA A 53 31.70 -22.59 -28.43
N ALA A 54 31.39 -21.62 -29.30
CA ALA A 54 30.16 -20.85 -29.24
C ALA A 54 28.92 -21.69 -29.58
N PHE A 55 27.85 -21.54 -28.77
CA PHE A 55 26.57 -22.23 -28.97
C PHE A 55 25.88 -21.81 -30.27
N ASP A 56 25.84 -20.50 -30.54
CA ASP A 56 25.46 -19.93 -31.85
C ASP A 56 26.67 -19.25 -32.50
N ARG A 57 27.20 -19.89 -33.54
CA ARG A 57 28.40 -19.45 -34.25
C ARG A 57 28.15 -18.18 -35.07
N LEU A 58 26.96 -18.01 -35.63
CA LEU A 58 26.64 -16.84 -36.45
C LEU A 58 26.45 -15.61 -35.56
N GLU A 59 25.76 -15.77 -34.44
CA GLU A 59 25.63 -14.70 -33.45
C GLU A 59 26.99 -14.29 -32.88
N TYR A 60 27.85 -15.27 -32.57
CA TYR A 60 29.21 -14.99 -32.09
C TYR A 60 30.04 -14.22 -33.12
N ILE A 61 30.08 -14.65 -34.38
CA ILE A 61 30.86 -13.97 -35.44
C ILE A 61 30.36 -12.55 -35.71
N VAL A 62 29.06 -12.28 -35.55
CA VAL A 62 28.45 -10.95 -35.77
C VAL A 62 28.57 -10.03 -34.55
N SER A 63 28.97 -10.56 -33.39
CA SER A 63 29.16 -9.76 -32.18
C SER A 63 30.35 -8.79 -32.31
N PHE A 64 30.26 -7.64 -31.63
CA PHE A 64 31.23 -6.55 -31.74
C PHE A 64 32.67 -6.98 -31.37
N PHE A 65 32.84 -7.71 -30.27
CA PHE A 65 34.18 -8.10 -29.80
C PHE A 65 34.87 -9.12 -30.73
N PRO A 66 34.20 -10.21 -31.17
CA PRO A 66 34.76 -11.13 -32.17
C PRO A 66 35.12 -10.46 -33.51
N ILE A 67 34.33 -9.49 -33.98
CA ILE A 67 34.67 -8.70 -35.18
C ILE A 67 35.98 -7.93 -34.99
N VAL A 68 36.15 -7.27 -33.84
CA VAL A 68 37.38 -6.53 -33.53
C VAL A 68 38.56 -7.48 -33.39
N GLU A 69 38.39 -8.63 -32.74
CA GLU A 69 39.45 -9.63 -32.59
C GLU A 69 39.93 -10.18 -33.93
N PHE A 70 39.01 -10.43 -34.85
CA PHE A 70 39.32 -10.78 -36.23
C PHE A 70 40.08 -9.65 -36.94
N ALA A 71 39.58 -8.41 -36.87
CA ALA A 71 40.19 -7.24 -37.50
C ALA A 71 41.63 -6.97 -37.02
N VAL A 72 41.96 -7.30 -35.77
CA VAL A 72 43.31 -7.16 -35.18
C VAL A 72 44.32 -8.14 -35.80
N VAL A 73 43.86 -9.32 -36.20
CA VAL A 73 44.72 -10.40 -36.71
C VAL A 73 44.99 -10.25 -38.22
N LEU A 74 44.06 -9.61 -38.96
CA LEU A 74 44.14 -9.40 -40.41
C LEU A 74 45.45 -8.77 -40.92
N PRO A 75 46.04 -7.73 -40.30
CA PRO A 75 47.26 -7.08 -40.81
C PRO A 75 48.45 -8.01 -40.96
N SER A 76 48.59 -8.98 -40.04
CA SER A 76 49.72 -9.92 -40.05
C SER A 76 49.59 -10.96 -41.16
N TRP A 77 48.36 -11.36 -41.47
CA TRP A 77 48.07 -12.21 -42.63
C TRP A 77 48.23 -11.44 -43.94
N PHE A 78 47.85 -10.16 -43.99
CA PHE A 78 48.09 -9.31 -45.16
C PHE A 78 49.59 -9.09 -45.43
N ASP A 79 50.39 -8.85 -44.38
CA ASP A 79 51.86 -8.74 -44.50
C ASP A 79 52.48 -10.06 -45.02
N LEU A 80 51.94 -11.23 -44.62
CA LEU A 80 52.41 -12.54 -45.10
C LEU A 80 52.05 -12.78 -46.57
N ILE A 81 50.82 -12.47 -46.97
CA ILE A 81 50.34 -12.65 -48.36
C ILE A 81 51.13 -11.73 -49.29
N THR A 82 51.26 -10.45 -48.93
CA THR A 82 52.01 -9.46 -49.73
C THR A 82 53.50 -9.78 -49.84
N ALA A 83 54.11 -10.43 -48.83
CA ALA A 83 55.49 -10.91 -48.90
C ALA A 83 55.70 -12.07 -49.91
N ASN A 84 54.64 -12.86 -50.19
CA ASN A 84 54.72 -14.04 -51.06
C ASN A 84 54.22 -13.81 -52.50
N THR A 85 53.52 -12.70 -52.79
CA THR A 85 53.03 -12.35 -54.14
C THR A 85 53.67 -11.07 -54.66
N ALA A 86 54.67 -11.20 -55.54
CA ALA A 86 55.43 -10.07 -56.10
C ALA A 86 54.59 -9.08 -56.95
N SER A 87 53.39 -9.44 -57.40
CA SER A 87 52.53 -8.62 -58.26
C SER A 87 51.61 -7.64 -57.52
N ILE A 88 51.36 -7.84 -56.21
CA ILE A 88 50.41 -7.03 -55.42
C ILE A 88 51.11 -5.81 -54.78
N ALA A 89 52.45 -5.79 -54.77
CA ALA A 89 53.26 -4.73 -54.18
C ALA A 89 53.14 -3.35 -54.87
N TYR A 90 52.55 -3.27 -56.08
CA TYR A 90 52.45 -2.04 -56.87
C TYR A 90 51.16 -1.24 -56.67
N THR A 91 50.19 -1.71 -55.88
CA THR A 91 48.99 -0.94 -55.54
C THR A 91 49.11 -0.32 -54.15
N SER A 92 49.18 1.00 -54.08
CA SER A 92 49.44 1.79 -52.86
C SER A 92 48.35 1.69 -51.77
N THR A 93 47.21 1.06 -52.07
CA THR A 93 46.02 1.01 -51.20
C THR A 93 46.10 -0.07 -50.12
N PHE A 94 46.60 -1.27 -50.44
CA PHE A 94 46.60 -2.40 -49.49
C PHE A 94 47.55 -2.19 -48.29
N PRO A 95 48.79 -1.68 -48.47
CA PRO A 95 49.68 -1.40 -47.35
C PRO A 95 49.13 -0.31 -46.41
N GLN A 96 48.37 0.66 -46.93
CA GLN A 96 47.72 1.71 -46.13
C GLN A 96 46.63 1.12 -45.22
N VAL A 97 45.73 0.30 -45.77
CA VAL A 97 44.66 -0.35 -45.00
C VAL A 97 45.23 -1.25 -43.90
N SER A 98 46.29 -2.01 -44.21
CA SER A 98 46.95 -2.85 -43.20
C SER A 98 47.51 -2.06 -42.01
N ARG A 99 47.98 -0.82 -42.23
CA ARG A 99 48.51 0.05 -41.16
C ARG A 99 47.39 0.68 -40.33
N MET A 100 46.25 1.00 -40.93
CA MET A 100 45.08 1.56 -40.24
C MET A 100 44.40 0.56 -39.29
N LEU A 101 44.57 -0.75 -39.52
CA LEU A 101 43.98 -1.81 -38.69
C LEU A 101 44.85 -2.18 -37.46
N ARG A 102 46.16 -1.89 -37.47
CA ARG A 102 47.08 -2.21 -36.35
C ARG A 102 46.70 -1.54 -35.01
N PRO A 103 46.26 -0.26 -34.98
CA PRO A 103 45.82 0.41 -33.75
C PRO A 103 44.63 -0.25 -33.06
N LEU A 104 43.82 -1.08 -33.75
CA LEU A 104 42.70 -1.80 -33.14
C LEU A 104 43.15 -2.79 -32.05
N ARG A 105 44.45 -3.12 -31.99
CA ARG A 105 45.05 -3.94 -30.92
C ARG A 105 44.84 -3.34 -29.54
N PHE A 106 44.70 -2.01 -29.43
CA PHE A 106 44.45 -1.34 -28.15
C PHE A 106 43.06 -1.66 -27.57
N VAL A 107 42.08 -2.04 -28.39
CA VAL A 107 40.73 -2.44 -27.91
C VAL A 107 40.77 -3.70 -27.05
N ARG A 108 41.80 -4.53 -27.20
CA ARG A 108 41.98 -5.75 -26.39
C ARG A 108 42.29 -5.47 -24.92
N ILE A 109 42.67 -4.24 -24.56
CA ILE A 109 42.82 -3.84 -23.15
C ILE A 109 41.51 -3.98 -22.36
N PHE A 110 40.36 -3.94 -23.06
CA PHE A 110 39.04 -4.16 -22.47
C PHE A 110 38.86 -5.56 -21.87
N ARG A 111 39.70 -6.55 -22.24
CA ARG A 111 39.71 -7.87 -21.59
C ARG A 111 40.07 -7.79 -20.10
N LEU A 112 40.76 -6.71 -19.67
CA LEU A 112 41.08 -6.50 -18.25
C LEU A 112 39.84 -6.24 -17.37
N VAL A 113 38.69 -5.91 -17.95
CA VAL A 113 37.42 -5.75 -17.22
C VAL A 113 37.03 -7.04 -16.47
N GLN A 114 37.48 -8.21 -16.95
CA GLN A 114 37.21 -9.51 -16.33
C GLN A 114 37.87 -9.69 -14.95
N PHE A 115 38.85 -8.85 -14.59
CA PHE A 115 39.49 -8.89 -13.26
C PHE A 115 38.72 -8.12 -12.18
N ALA A 116 37.65 -7.42 -12.52
CA ALA A 116 36.82 -6.71 -11.55
C ALA A 116 35.83 -7.67 -10.88
N THR A 117 35.82 -7.69 -9.55
CA THR A 117 34.97 -8.59 -8.76
C THR A 117 33.63 -7.97 -8.38
N SER A 118 33.59 -6.66 -8.11
CA SER A 118 32.35 -5.95 -7.80
C SER A 118 31.74 -5.30 -9.04
N SER A 119 30.41 -5.19 -9.07
CA SER A 119 29.67 -4.53 -10.15
C SER A 119 30.09 -3.06 -10.33
N LEU A 120 30.34 -2.34 -9.23
CA LEU A 120 30.85 -0.97 -9.24
C LEU A 120 32.26 -0.89 -9.83
N GLN A 121 33.17 -1.78 -9.40
CA GLN A 121 34.52 -1.85 -9.97
C GLN A 121 34.46 -2.21 -11.45
N GLN A 122 33.62 -3.16 -11.85
CA GLN A 122 33.50 -3.61 -13.23
C GLN A 122 33.03 -2.47 -14.15
N GLN A 123 32.07 -1.67 -13.71
CA GLN A 123 31.60 -0.52 -14.48
C GLN A 123 32.63 0.61 -14.52
N ALA A 124 33.32 0.89 -13.41
CA ALA A 124 34.39 1.88 -13.36
C ALA A 124 35.56 1.49 -14.29
N TRP A 125 36.00 0.23 -14.23
CA TRP A 125 37.02 -0.32 -15.12
C TRP A 125 36.57 -0.30 -16.59
N ALA A 126 35.32 -0.67 -16.89
CA ALA A 126 34.79 -0.63 -18.24
C ALA A 126 34.79 0.79 -18.81
N ALA A 127 34.39 1.80 -18.04
CA ALA A 127 34.40 3.19 -18.48
C ALA A 127 35.83 3.71 -18.72
N LEU A 128 36.74 3.48 -17.75
CA LEU A 128 38.14 3.89 -17.86
C LEU A 128 38.82 3.26 -19.09
N LEU A 129 38.67 1.95 -19.25
CA LEU A 129 39.28 1.20 -20.35
C LEU A 129 38.66 1.57 -21.71
N THR A 130 37.38 1.94 -21.76
CA THR A 130 36.74 2.44 -22.98
C THR A 130 37.37 3.76 -23.44
N ILE A 131 37.58 4.71 -22.52
CA ILE A 131 38.18 6.02 -22.83
C ILE A 131 39.63 5.83 -23.30
N VAL A 132 40.42 5.05 -22.56
CA VAL A 132 41.81 4.73 -22.91
C VAL A 132 41.88 4.04 -24.28
N SER A 133 41.02 3.05 -24.54
CA SER A 133 40.98 2.35 -25.82
C SER A 133 40.68 3.29 -27.00
N ILE A 134 39.70 4.20 -26.86
CA ILE A 134 39.35 5.17 -27.91
C ILE A 134 40.54 6.10 -28.19
N VAL A 135 41.15 6.68 -27.15
CA VAL A 135 42.28 7.62 -27.29
C VAL A 135 43.45 6.98 -28.04
N PHE A 136 43.89 5.80 -27.61
CA PHE A 136 45.04 5.12 -28.21
C PHE A 136 44.75 4.59 -29.63
N THR A 137 43.54 4.08 -29.87
CA THR A 137 43.14 3.61 -31.20
C THR A 137 43.06 4.78 -32.18
N THR A 138 42.45 5.90 -31.79
CA THR A 138 42.36 7.10 -32.64
C THR A 138 43.73 7.70 -32.92
N ALA A 139 44.59 7.83 -31.91
CA ALA A 139 45.96 8.35 -32.10
C ALA A 139 46.74 7.48 -33.11
N GLY A 140 46.62 6.15 -33.01
CA GLY A 140 47.26 5.23 -33.95
C GLY A 140 46.66 5.28 -35.36
N VAL A 141 45.34 5.42 -35.51
CA VAL A 141 44.70 5.54 -36.84
C VAL A 141 45.10 6.86 -37.50
N VAL A 142 45.09 7.97 -36.76
CA VAL A 142 45.53 9.28 -37.25
C VAL A 142 47.01 9.23 -37.67
N GLN A 143 47.86 8.57 -36.88
CA GLN A 143 49.26 8.35 -37.23
C GLN A 143 49.41 7.57 -38.55
N ALA A 144 48.60 6.53 -38.74
CA ALA A 144 48.63 5.75 -39.98
C ALA A 144 48.13 6.55 -41.20
N THR A 145 47.19 7.48 -41.02
CA THR A 145 46.65 8.31 -42.11
C THR A 145 47.51 9.52 -42.46
N GLU A 146 48.26 10.06 -41.52
CA GLU A 146 49.14 11.22 -41.73
C GLU A 146 50.56 10.81 -42.15
N ALA A 147 50.87 9.51 -42.14
CA ALA A 147 52.17 8.98 -42.51
C ALA A 147 52.49 9.24 -44.00
N CYS A 148 53.65 9.84 -44.28
CA CYS A 148 54.11 10.08 -45.65
C CYS A 148 54.65 8.79 -46.29
N LEU A 149 54.04 8.38 -47.41
CA LEU A 149 54.41 7.16 -48.14
C LEU A 149 55.43 7.38 -49.25
N GLU A 150 55.54 8.62 -49.73
CA GLU A 150 56.53 9.07 -50.71
C GLU A 150 57.43 10.13 -50.05
N PRO A 151 58.74 10.16 -50.36
CA PRO A 151 59.65 11.17 -49.83
C PRO A 151 59.26 12.56 -50.33
N CYS A 152 58.83 13.40 -49.40
CA CYS A 152 58.43 14.78 -49.63
C CYS A 152 59.67 15.70 -49.64
N ASP A 153 60.37 15.79 -50.77
CA ASP A 153 61.61 16.60 -50.92
C ASP A 153 61.36 18.07 -51.36
N GLY A 154 60.18 18.65 -51.08
CA GLY A 154 59.84 20.02 -51.46
C GLY A 154 59.20 20.83 -50.33
N GLU A 155 59.31 22.17 -50.42
CA GLU A 155 58.81 23.14 -49.44
C GLU A 155 57.41 22.80 -48.86
N PRO A 156 57.13 23.15 -47.58
CA PRO A 156 56.00 22.66 -46.77
C PRO A 156 54.58 22.94 -47.29
N LYS A 157 54.41 23.57 -48.46
CA LYS A 157 53.11 23.88 -49.06
C LYS A 157 52.59 22.84 -50.05
N VAL A 158 53.38 21.83 -50.45
CA VAL A 158 52.98 20.86 -51.50
C VAL A 158 52.66 19.46 -50.96
N CYS A 159 53.01 19.16 -49.71
CA CYS A 159 52.78 17.83 -49.11
C CYS A 159 51.44 17.73 -48.37
N LYS A 160 50.63 16.73 -48.73
CA LYS A 160 49.32 16.43 -48.13
C LYS A 160 49.41 15.53 -46.88
N CYS A 161 50.60 15.28 -46.35
CA CYS A 161 50.89 14.39 -45.22
C CYS A 161 51.86 15.07 -44.24
N ARG A 162 51.83 14.67 -42.96
CA ARG A 162 52.70 15.19 -41.91
C ARG A 162 53.11 14.08 -40.94
N ASP A 163 54.36 13.64 -41.01
CA ASP A 163 54.89 12.64 -40.09
C ASP A 163 55.05 13.22 -38.67
N LEU A 164 54.14 12.84 -37.77
CA LEU A 164 54.16 13.19 -36.34
C LEU A 164 54.49 11.97 -35.49
N SER A 165 55.16 12.21 -34.35
CA SER A 165 55.42 11.17 -33.35
C SER A 165 54.12 10.75 -32.64
N PHE A 166 54.04 9.49 -32.23
CA PHE A 166 52.85 8.96 -31.54
C PHE A 166 52.46 9.73 -30.26
N PRO A 167 53.41 10.17 -29.39
CA PRO A 167 53.06 10.96 -28.20
C PRO A 167 52.43 12.31 -28.53
N ASN A 168 52.89 12.97 -29.60
CA ASN A 168 52.33 14.26 -30.03
C ASN A 168 50.90 14.10 -30.57
N LEU A 169 50.62 12.98 -31.24
CA LEU A 169 49.28 12.64 -31.70
C LEU A 169 48.36 12.22 -30.55
N LEU A 170 48.88 11.55 -29.53
CA LEU A 170 48.13 11.22 -28.32
C LEU A 170 47.74 12.50 -27.55
N TYR A 171 48.66 13.45 -27.40
CA TYR A 171 48.37 14.78 -26.87
C TYR A 171 47.25 15.47 -27.66
N PHE A 172 47.35 15.50 -28.99
CA PHE A 172 46.33 16.08 -29.86
C PHE A 172 44.94 15.43 -29.68
N VAL A 173 44.87 14.10 -29.62
CA VAL A 173 43.61 13.37 -29.44
C VAL A 173 43.00 13.62 -28.07
N VAL A 174 43.80 13.65 -27.01
CA VAL A 174 43.33 13.97 -25.64
C VAL A 174 42.76 15.38 -25.59
N VAL A 175 43.47 16.38 -26.12
CA VAL A 175 43.04 17.78 -26.20
C VAL A 175 41.76 17.95 -27.03
N SER A 176 41.58 17.12 -28.06
CA SER A 176 40.40 17.14 -28.93
C SER A 176 39.18 16.48 -28.28
N ILE A 177 39.36 15.34 -27.62
CA ILE A 177 38.31 14.62 -26.86
C ILE A 177 37.88 15.43 -25.64
N SER A 178 38.82 16.10 -24.97
CA SER A 178 38.52 16.99 -23.84
C SER A 178 37.92 18.34 -24.28
N THR A 179 37.70 18.55 -25.58
CA THR A 179 37.09 19.76 -26.16
C THR A 179 37.88 21.06 -25.97
N LEU A 180 39.16 20.98 -25.57
CA LEU A 180 40.01 22.14 -25.33
C LEU A 180 40.49 22.81 -26.63
N GLY A 181 40.96 22.01 -27.60
CA GLY A 181 41.25 22.46 -28.96
C GLY A 181 42.28 23.60 -29.10
N TYR A 182 43.48 23.45 -28.53
CA TYR A 182 44.54 24.49 -28.59
C TYR A 182 44.97 24.91 -30.01
N GLY A 183 44.78 24.05 -31.02
CA GLY A 183 45.06 24.35 -32.43
C GLY A 183 46.55 24.33 -32.83
N ASP A 184 47.42 23.89 -31.93
CA ASP A 184 48.87 23.77 -32.11
C ASP A 184 49.27 22.56 -32.99
N ILE A 185 48.52 21.47 -32.91
CA ILE A 185 48.65 20.28 -33.76
C ILE A 185 47.31 20.03 -34.46
N SER A 186 47.34 19.77 -35.76
CA SER A 186 46.15 19.41 -36.53
C SER A 186 46.49 18.51 -37.73
N PRO A 187 45.58 17.59 -38.13
CA PRO A 187 45.76 16.74 -39.29
C PRO A 187 45.69 17.56 -40.58
N VAL A 188 46.65 17.34 -41.48
CA VAL A 188 46.70 18.03 -42.78
C VAL A 188 45.91 17.24 -43.82
N SER A 189 45.94 15.90 -43.72
CA SER A 189 45.25 15.00 -44.65
C SER A 189 43.73 15.15 -44.58
N THR A 190 43.07 15.07 -45.74
CA THR A 190 41.61 15.04 -45.84
C THR A 190 41.03 13.85 -45.07
N SER A 191 41.67 12.68 -45.14
CA SER A 191 41.21 11.49 -44.40
C SER A 191 41.39 11.64 -42.89
N GLY A 192 42.51 12.24 -42.44
CA GLY A 192 42.76 12.52 -41.03
C GLY A 192 41.71 13.46 -40.42
N LYS A 193 41.30 14.49 -41.18
CA LYS A 193 40.21 15.42 -40.78
C LYS A 193 38.85 14.74 -40.65
N PHE A 194 38.51 13.80 -41.53
CA PHE A 194 37.27 13.03 -41.42
C PHE A 194 37.29 12.07 -40.21
N VAL A 195 38.40 11.39 -39.99
CA VAL A 195 38.56 10.45 -38.85
C VAL A 195 38.40 11.19 -37.52
N ILE A 196 39.06 12.33 -37.34
CA ILE A 196 38.97 13.07 -36.08
C ILE A 196 37.56 13.67 -35.88
N ALA A 197 36.90 14.18 -36.92
CA ALA A 197 35.54 14.69 -36.83
C ALA A 197 34.54 13.59 -36.40
N PHE A 198 34.69 12.38 -36.96
CA PHE A 198 33.89 11.23 -36.57
C PHE A 198 34.14 10.81 -35.12
N VAL A 199 35.41 10.75 -34.69
CA VAL A 199 35.76 10.35 -33.32
C VAL A 199 35.27 11.37 -32.29
N ILE A 200 35.36 12.67 -32.58
CA ILE A 200 34.83 13.72 -31.70
C ILE A 200 33.32 13.51 -31.52
N LEU A 201 32.56 13.35 -32.61
CA LEU A 201 31.12 13.08 -32.57
C LEU A 201 30.78 11.80 -31.78
N PHE A 202 31.53 10.72 -32.03
CA PHE A 202 31.34 9.45 -31.34
C PHE A 202 31.62 9.56 -29.83
N THR A 203 32.69 10.25 -29.45
CA THR A 203 33.08 10.47 -28.05
C THR A 203 32.04 11.31 -27.30
N PHE A 204 31.49 12.35 -27.94
CA PHE A 204 30.39 13.15 -27.37
C PHE A 204 29.13 12.34 -27.06
N ILE A 205 28.92 11.20 -27.75
CA ILE A 205 27.81 10.30 -27.48
C ILE A 205 28.18 9.29 -26.39
N VAL A 206 29.36 8.65 -26.50
CA VAL A 206 29.75 7.55 -25.63
C VAL A 206 30.10 8.02 -24.21
N VAL A 207 30.85 9.11 -24.05
CA VAL A 207 31.33 9.56 -22.73
C VAL A 207 30.17 9.89 -21.79
N PRO A 208 29.15 10.70 -22.17
CA PRO A 208 28.01 10.96 -21.29
C PRO A 208 27.22 9.70 -20.92
N ILE A 209 27.08 8.73 -21.84
CA ILE A 209 26.39 7.46 -21.54
C ILE A 209 27.13 6.68 -20.45
N GLN A 210 28.47 6.62 -20.50
CA GLN A 210 29.26 5.93 -19.49
C GLN A 210 29.23 6.63 -18.13
N VAL A 211 29.29 7.98 -18.11
CA VAL A 211 29.17 8.76 -16.88
C VAL A 211 27.80 8.57 -16.22
N ASN A 212 26.71 8.62 -17.00
CA ASN A 212 25.36 8.38 -16.49
C ASN A 212 25.18 6.97 -15.92
N ARG A 213 25.83 5.95 -16.51
CA ARG A 213 25.80 4.58 -15.97
C ARG A 213 26.52 4.47 -14.63
N ILE A 214 27.70 5.09 -14.51
CA ILE A 214 28.43 5.15 -13.23
C ILE A 214 27.60 5.89 -12.18
N GLN A 215 27.03 7.05 -12.53
CA GLN A 215 26.18 7.82 -11.63
C GLN A 215 24.98 7.00 -11.17
N ALA A 216 24.28 6.30 -12.08
CA ALA A 216 23.14 5.45 -11.73
C ALA A 216 23.53 4.34 -10.74
N THR A 217 24.71 3.73 -10.91
CA THR A 217 25.19 2.66 -10.00
C THR A 217 25.65 3.20 -8.65
N ILE A 218 26.31 4.35 -8.61
CA ILE A 218 26.66 5.03 -7.35
C ILE A 218 25.39 5.42 -6.60
N THR A 219 24.41 5.99 -7.29
CA THR A 219 23.10 6.33 -6.68
C THR A 219 22.30 5.09 -6.27
N SER A 220 22.49 3.94 -6.91
CA SER A 220 21.86 2.68 -6.52
C SER A 220 22.43 2.06 -5.23
N HIS A 221 23.69 2.37 -4.89
CA HIS A 221 24.21 2.12 -3.56
C HIS A 221 23.65 3.19 -2.62
N THR A 222 22.46 2.94 -2.09
CA THR A 222 21.85 3.78 -1.05
C THR A 222 22.57 3.55 0.28
N ASP A 223 22.54 4.54 1.17
CA ASP A 223 23.10 4.44 2.54
C ASP A 223 22.53 3.23 3.32
N TYR A 224 21.31 2.83 2.97
CA TYR A 224 20.55 1.72 3.55
C TYR A 224 20.92 0.33 3.03
N SER A 225 21.91 0.23 2.12
CA SER A 225 22.41 -1.05 1.60
C SER A 225 23.52 -1.68 2.46
N SER A 226 24.05 -0.93 3.44
CA SER A 226 25.07 -1.41 4.36
C SER A 226 24.55 -2.50 5.31
N ALA A 227 25.44 -3.37 5.77
CA ALA A 227 25.16 -4.33 6.83
C ALA A 227 25.35 -3.66 8.20
N TYR A 228 24.62 -4.13 9.21
CA TYR A 228 24.76 -3.67 10.59
C TYR A 228 26.10 -4.14 11.16
N SER A 229 26.91 -3.21 11.67
CA SER A 229 28.28 -3.50 12.12
C SER A 229 28.49 -3.36 13.63
N GLU A 230 27.58 -2.70 14.34
CA GLU A 230 27.69 -2.40 15.79
C GLU A 230 27.16 -3.50 16.72
N ALA A 231 26.72 -4.65 16.18
CA ALA A 231 26.09 -5.73 16.96
C ALA A 231 26.94 -6.26 18.13
N LYS A 232 28.28 -6.16 18.03
CA LYS A 232 29.19 -6.59 19.11
C LYS A 232 29.35 -5.57 20.23
N LEU A 233 29.05 -4.29 19.96
CA LEU A 233 29.22 -3.19 20.90
C LEU A 233 27.94 -2.96 21.71
N HIS A 234 26.79 -3.05 21.05
CA HIS A 234 25.50 -2.79 21.64
C HIS A 234 24.53 -3.91 21.27
N PRO A 235 23.76 -4.45 22.24
CA PRO A 235 22.64 -5.31 21.92
C PRO A 235 21.65 -4.56 21.02
N HIS A 236 21.12 -5.27 20.03
CA HIS A 236 20.18 -4.71 19.07
C HIS A 236 18.91 -5.54 18.96
N VAL A 237 17.85 -4.87 18.53
CA VAL A 237 16.52 -5.44 18.28
C VAL A 237 16.17 -5.21 16.82
N ILE A 238 15.54 -6.20 16.20
CA ILE A 238 15.14 -6.14 14.79
C ILE A 238 13.66 -5.80 14.69
N LEU A 239 13.32 -4.77 13.91
CA LEU A 239 11.95 -4.39 13.57
C LEU A 239 11.69 -4.67 12.09
N THR A 240 10.67 -5.47 11.77
CA THR A 240 10.31 -5.82 10.40
C THR A 240 8.79 -5.86 10.19
N GLY A 241 8.35 -6.13 8.96
CA GLY A 241 6.96 -6.11 8.54
C GLY A 241 6.53 -4.74 8.00
N TYR A 242 5.31 -4.31 8.32
CA TYR A 242 4.79 -3.03 7.86
C TYR A 242 5.13 -1.90 8.83
N VAL A 243 5.87 -0.91 8.36
CA VAL A 243 6.39 0.18 9.17
C VAL A 243 5.87 1.52 8.65
N ASN A 244 5.17 2.28 9.50
CA ASN A 244 4.69 3.63 9.22
C ASN A 244 5.37 4.66 10.15
N ALA A 245 5.43 5.94 9.75
CA ALA A 245 6.00 7.02 10.55
C ALA A 245 5.27 7.19 11.90
N ASP A 246 3.94 7.13 11.91
CA ASP A 246 3.13 7.28 13.14
C ASP A 246 3.34 6.11 14.11
N THR A 247 3.45 4.89 13.58
CA THR A 247 3.73 3.71 14.42
C THR A 247 5.16 3.75 14.98
N LEU A 248 6.12 4.28 14.20
CA LEU A 248 7.52 4.40 14.62
C LEU A 248 7.71 5.49 15.67
N SER A 249 7.02 6.64 15.55
CA SER A 249 7.15 7.72 16.53
C SER A 249 6.67 7.26 17.90
N VAL A 250 5.52 6.57 17.97
CA VAL A 250 5.00 5.98 19.21
C VAL A 250 5.95 4.90 19.74
N PHE A 251 6.38 3.98 18.88
CA PHE A 251 7.29 2.90 19.29
C PHE A 251 8.63 3.43 19.82
N PHE A 252 9.25 4.42 19.16
CA PHE A 252 10.51 5.01 19.60
C PHE A 252 10.37 5.88 20.84
N GLY A 253 9.25 6.63 20.95
CA GLY A 253 8.94 7.41 22.14
C GLY A 253 8.92 6.54 23.40
N GLU A 254 8.32 5.34 23.31
CA GLU A 254 8.26 4.39 24.43
C GLU A 254 9.55 3.57 24.60
N PHE A 255 10.11 3.06 23.50
CA PHE A 255 11.27 2.16 23.55
C PHE A 255 12.53 2.88 24.04
N PHE A 256 12.76 4.12 23.60
CA PHE A 256 13.93 4.92 24.00
C PHE A 256 13.69 5.81 25.23
N HIS A 257 12.52 5.71 25.87
CA HIS A 257 12.22 6.50 27.04
C HIS A 257 13.20 6.19 28.21
N PRO A 258 13.68 7.18 28.98
CA PRO A 258 14.64 6.94 30.07
C PRO A 258 14.15 6.02 31.19
N SER A 259 12.82 5.88 31.36
CA SER A 259 12.21 4.94 32.32
C SER A 259 12.23 3.49 31.84
N ASN A 260 12.66 3.25 30.60
CA ASN A 260 12.93 1.92 30.06
C ASN A 260 14.37 1.50 30.43
N LEU A 261 14.56 0.30 30.97
CA LEU A 261 15.89 -0.23 31.29
C LEU A 261 16.71 -0.51 30.02
N ASN A 262 16.04 -0.84 28.92
CA ASN A 262 16.63 -1.21 27.64
C ASN A 262 16.77 -0.01 26.67
N TRP A 263 16.65 1.23 27.15
CA TRP A 263 16.67 2.45 26.33
C TRP A 263 17.98 2.69 25.54
N ASN A 264 19.05 1.98 25.90
CA ASN A 264 20.36 2.03 25.25
C ASN A 264 20.55 0.99 24.14
N GLU A 265 19.62 0.04 23.99
CA GLU A 265 19.67 -0.94 22.90
C GLU A 265 19.46 -0.25 21.54
N ARG A 266 20.06 -0.81 20.49
CA ARG A 266 19.93 -0.28 19.12
C ARG A 266 18.74 -0.91 18.42
N VAL A 267 18.10 -0.18 17.51
CA VAL A 267 17.01 -0.73 16.69
C VAL A 267 17.43 -0.80 15.22
N VAL A 268 17.37 -2.00 14.65
CA VAL A 268 17.63 -2.27 13.23
C VAL A 268 16.30 -2.49 12.53
N ILE A 269 15.93 -1.61 11.61
CA ILE A 269 14.71 -1.76 10.82
C ILE A 269 15.04 -2.49 9.52
N LEU A 270 14.46 -3.67 9.32
CA LEU A 270 14.59 -4.45 8.09
C LEU A 270 13.29 -4.41 7.30
N ASN A 271 13.29 -3.69 6.18
CA ASN A 271 12.11 -3.53 5.33
C ASN A 271 12.46 -3.58 3.84
N ALA A 272 11.57 -4.17 3.03
CA ALA A 272 11.80 -4.35 1.60
C ALA A 272 11.72 -3.05 0.80
N ALA A 273 11.00 -2.05 1.31
CA ALA A 273 10.86 -0.74 0.70
C ALA A 273 11.85 0.28 1.31
N PRO A 274 12.35 1.26 0.54
CA PRO A 274 13.09 2.38 1.09
C PRO A 274 12.21 3.26 1.99
N PRO A 275 12.79 3.97 2.97
CA PRO A 275 12.04 4.82 3.88
C PRO A 275 11.40 6.01 3.14
N THR A 276 10.16 6.34 3.48
CA THR A 276 9.48 7.53 2.97
C THR A 276 10.06 8.82 3.58
N THR A 277 9.67 9.98 3.06
CA THR A 277 10.10 11.28 3.58
C THR A 277 9.71 11.50 5.05
N GLU A 278 8.58 10.94 5.47
CA GLU A 278 8.07 11.00 6.84
C GLU A 278 8.87 10.09 7.76
N ILE A 279 9.15 8.86 7.34
CA ILE A 279 9.99 7.92 8.09
C ILE A 279 11.40 8.50 8.25
N ASN A 280 11.98 9.10 7.21
CA ASN A 280 13.30 9.73 7.30
C ASN A 280 13.35 10.86 8.33
N LYS A 281 12.29 11.65 8.49
CA LYS A 281 12.23 12.67 9.56
C LYS A 281 12.31 12.03 10.95
N VAL A 282 11.59 10.92 11.15
CA VAL A 282 11.61 10.18 12.42
C VAL A 282 12.98 9.54 12.64
N LEU A 283 13.58 8.94 11.61
CA LEU A 283 14.92 8.34 11.70
C LEU A 283 15.99 9.38 12.06
N HIS A 284 15.96 10.57 11.46
CA HIS A 284 16.91 11.64 11.78
C HIS A 284 16.82 12.12 13.23
N ALA A 285 15.67 12.02 13.88
CA ALA A 285 15.53 12.33 15.31
C ALA A 285 16.27 11.32 16.20
N TYR A 286 16.49 10.09 15.72
CA TYR A 286 17.11 8.98 16.45
C TYR A 286 18.33 8.38 15.72
N ASP A 287 18.98 9.14 14.84
CA ASP A 287 20.00 8.66 13.88
C ASP A 287 21.16 7.91 14.56
N SER A 288 21.51 8.31 15.79
CA SER A 288 22.56 7.65 16.57
C SER A 288 22.17 6.28 17.14
N LYS A 289 20.87 5.92 17.18
CA LYS A 289 20.34 4.70 17.82
C LYS A 289 19.65 3.73 16.85
N VAL A 290 19.22 4.21 15.70
CA VAL A 290 18.40 3.46 14.74
C VAL A 290 19.12 3.34 13.42
N GLN A 291 19.20 2.14 12.86
CA GLN A 291 19.70 1.91 11.51
C GLN A 291 18.61 1.27 10.64
N TYR A 292 18.41 1.83 9.44
CA TYR A 292 17.47 1.30 8.46
C TYR A 292 18.21 0.50 7.38
N ILE A 293 17.74 -0.72 7.12
CA ILE A 293 18.30 -1.64 6.14
C ILE A 293 17.20 -1.97 5.12
N VAL A 294 17.48 -1.69 3.84
CA VAL A 294 16.60 -2.11 2.75
C VAL A 294 16.91 -3.57 2.41
N GLY A 295 15.93 -4.44 2.66
CA GLY A 295 16.05 -5.88 2.50
C GLY A 295 14.78 -6.63 2.92
N SER A 296 14.60 -7.85 2.41
CA SER A 296 13.45 -8.69 2.77
C SER A 296 13.82 -9.65 3.91
N PRO A 297 12.99 -9.79 4.95
CA PRO A 297 13.22 -10.80 5.99
C PRO A 297 13.10 -12.24 5.48
N MET A 298 12.60 -12.45 4.25
CA MET A 298 12.51 -13.77 3.63
C MET A 298 13.84 -14.25 3.05
N LEU A 299 14.82 -13.35 2.89
CA LEU A 299 16.12 -13.65 2.31
C LEU A 299 17.16 -13.81 3.43
N ASP A 300 17.81 -14.98 3.48
CA ASP A 300 18.83 -15.28 4.49
C ASP A 300 19.99 -14.25 4.42
N GLU A 301 20.34 -13.75 3.23
CA GLU A 301 21.36 -12.70 3.05
C GLU A 301 21.01 -11.41 3.80
N ASP A 302 19.75 -10.97 3.74
CA ASP A 302 19.31 -9.75 4.41
C ASP A 302 19.19 -9.94 5.93
N LEU A 303 18.82 -11.14 6.39
CA LEU A 303 18.87 -11.50 7.81
C LEU A 303 20.30 -11.51 8.36
N THR A 304 21.28 -11.96 7.57
CA THR A 304 22.70 -11.86 7.95
C THR A 304 23.19 -10.41 7.97
N ARG A 305 22.74 -9.56 7.04
CA ARG A 305 23.02 -8.11 7.05
C ARG A 305 22.44 -7.41 8.28
N ALA A 306 21.28 -7.85 8.77
CA ALA A 306 20.67 -7.37 10.01
C ALA A 306 21.25 -8.01 11.28
N VAL A 307 22.18 -8.98 11.15
CA VAL A 307 22.80 -9.71 12.25
C VAL A 307 21.76 -10.36 13.17
N LEU A 308 20.84 -11.13 12.60
CA LEU A 308 19.77 -11.83 13.34
C LEU A 308 20.31 -12.83 14.40
N SER A 309 21.51 -13.38 14.19
CA SER A 309 22.11 -14.35 15.13
C SER A 309 22.31 -13.78 16.53
N ASP A 310 22.64 -12.49 16.63
CA ASP A 310 23.01 -11.81 17.87
C ASP A 310 21.89 -10.87 18.37
N ALA A 311 20.74 -10.85 17.68
CA ALA A 311 19.61 -10.00 18.02
C ALA A 311 18.96 -10.42 19.35
N SER A 312 18.64 -9.44 20.18
CA SER A 312 18.04 -9.65 21.51
C SER A 312 16.54 -9.92 21.45
N ALA A 313 15.84 -9.32 20.48
CA ALA A 313 14.43 -9.55 20.18
C ALA A 313 14.12 -9.21 18.72
N CYS A 314 13.00 -9.74 18.22
CA CYS A 314 12.47 -9.39 16.90
C CYS A 314 11.00 -8.97 16.99
N TYR A 315 10.65 -7.88 16.31
CA TYR A 315 9.30 -7.36 16.19
C TYR A 315 8.78 -7.50 14.76
N VAL A 316 7.57 -8.03 14.61
CA VAL A 316 6.87 -8.14 13.32
C VAL A 316 5.60 -7.30 13.37
N MET A 317 5.59 -6.19 12.64
CA MET A 317 4.47 -5.25 12.55
C MET A 317 3.56 -5.56 11.35
N VAL A 318 2.26 -5.32 11.50
CA VAL A 318 1.26 -5.63 10.46
C VAL A 318 0.51 -4.38 10.01
N ASN A 319 0.19 -4.31 8.71
CA ASN A 319 -0.63 -3.24 8.16
C ASN A 319 -2.10 -3.39 8.59
N ARG A 320 -2.50 -2.61 9.60
CA ARG A 320 -3.86 -2.58 10.15
C ARG A 320 -4.93 -2.12 9.15
N GLN A 321 -4.55 -1.28 8.20
CA GLN A 321 -5.45 -0.69 7.20
C GLN A 321 -5.50 -1.53 5.91
N SER A 322 -4.94 -2.75 5.91
CA SER A 322 -4.99 -3.64 4.75
C SER A 322 -6.42 -3.96 4.34
N ALA A 323 -6.75 -3.78 3.06
CA ALA A 323 -8.03 -4.19 2.49
C ALA A 323 -8.28 -5.71 2.59
N ARG A 324 -7.23 -6.51 2.80
CA ARG A 324 -7.29 -7.96 3.04
C ARG A 324 -6.54 -8.30 4.34
N PRO A 325 -7.23 -8.31 5.49
CA PRO A 325 -6.60 -8.60 6.78
C PRO A 325 -5.97 -10.01 6.84
N GLN A 326 -6.65 -11.03 6.29
CA GLN A 326 -6.14 -12.40 6.29
C GLN A 326 -4.79 -12.54 5.56
N HIS A 327 -4.62 -11.85 4.43
CA HIS A 327 -3.34 -11.85 3.71
C HIS A 327 -2.23 -11.16 4.52
N ALA A 328 -2.56 -10.10 5.25
CA ALA A 328 -1.60 -9.40 6.09
C ALA A 328 -1.11 -10.30 7.25
N ASP A 329 -2.03 -11.05 7.88
CA ASP A 329 -1.70 -12.04 8.91
C ASP A 329 -0.85 -13.20 8.35
N GLN A 330 -1.15 -13.68 7.13
CA GLN A 330 -0.35 -14.70 6.44
C GLN A 330 1.09 -14.22 6.16
N CYS A 331 1.27 -12.97 5.74
CA CYS A 331 2.60 -12.39 5.58
C CYS A 331 3.35 -12.36 6.91
N CYS A 332 2.69 -11.97 8.00
CA CYS A 332 3.27 -11.96 9.35
C CYS A 332 3.73 -13.36 9.79
N ALA A 333 2.90 -14.37 9.53
CA ALA A 333 3.21 -15.77 9.77
C ALA A 333 4.47 -16.24 9.02
N LEU A 334 4.58 -15.92 7.73
CA LEU A 334 5.76 -16.28 6.93
C LEU A 334 7.03 -15.58 7.44
N ILE A 335 6.94 -14.31 7.82
CA ILE A 335 8.07 -13.55 8.39
C ILE A 335 8.51 -14.19 9.70
N THR A 336 7.56 -14.58 10.56
CA THR A 336 7.84 -15.23 11.83
C THR A 336 8.58 -16.55 11.65
N ILE A 337 8.19 -17.37 10.65
CA ILE A 337 8.89 -18.61 10.30
C ILE A 337 10.32 -18.31 9.84
N ALA A 338 10.52 -17.29 9.00
CA ALA A 338 11.84 -16.92 8.51
C ALA A 338 12.77 -16.47 9.66
N LEU A 339 12.26 -15.65 10.59
CA LEU A 339 13.00 -15.20 11.77
C LEU A 339 13.33 -16.36 12.71
N ARG A 340 12.37 -17.24 13.01
CA ARG A 340 12.58 -18.41 13.88
C ARG A 340 13.58 -19.40 13.29
N ARG A 341 13.59 -19.55 11.96
CA ARG A 341 14.60 -20.34 11.23
C ARG A 341 15.99 -19.73 11.35
N GLY A 342 16.10 -18.41 11.26
CA GLY A 342 17.38 -17.70 11.34
C GLY A 342 17.98 -17.64 12.76
N ASN A 343 17.14 -17.51 13.80
CA ASN A 343 17.56 -17.60 15.20
C ASN A 343 16.50 -18.33 16.04
N PRO A 344 16.75 -19.59 16.46
CA PRO A 344 15.76 -20.38 17.19
C PRO A 344 15.56 -19.92 18.64
N ALA A 345 16.49 -19.17 19.23
CA ALA A 345 16.43 -18.75 20.63
C ALA A 345 15.83 -17.34 20.82
N CYS A 346 15.92 -16.47 19.79
CA CYS A 346 15.46 -15.09 19.89
C CYS A 346 13.94 -14.99 20.11
N PRO A 347 13.45 -14.15 21.06
CA PRO A 347 12.02 -13.93 21.24
C PRO A 347 11.44 -13.12 20.07
N ILE A 348 10.30 -13.58 19.56
CA ILE A 348 9.61 -12.95 18.43
C ILE A 348 8.25 -12.43 18.88
N TYR A 349 8.06 -11.12 18.78
CA TYR A 349 6.83 -10.42 19.12
C TYR A 349 6.13 -10.00 17.83
N ALA A 350 4.94 -10.55 17.58
CA ALA A 350 4.25 -10.36 16.31
C ALA A 350 2.86 -9.75 16.51
N GLN A 351 2.46 -8.87 15.58
CA GLN A 351 1.09 -8.36 15.50
C GLN A 351 0.27 -9.19 14.52
N ILE A 352 -1.02 -9.37 14.82
CA ILE A 352 -2.01 -9.88 13.86
C ILE A 352 -3.31 -9.11 14.01
N ILE A 353 -4.10 -9.10 12.95
CA ILE A 353 -5.38 -8.42 12.92
C ILE A 353 -6.47 -9.34 13.47
N ASN A 354 -6.56 -10.57 12.98
CA ASN A 354 -7.64 -11.50 13.33
C ASN A 354 -7.21 -12.52 14.42
N SER A 355 -8.06 -12.72 15.42
CA SER A 355 -7.86 -13.66 16.53
C SER A 355 -7.66 -15.11 16.10
N ARG A 356 -8.31 -15.57 15.02
CA ARG A 356 -8.18 -16.95 14.51
C ARG A 356 -6.75 -17.36 14.16
N ASN A 357 -5.96 -16.41 13.68
CA ASN A 357 -4.60 -16.69 13.26
C ASN A 357 -3.61 -16.73 14.44
N ALA A 358 -4.05 -16.34 15.66
CA ALA A 358 -3.20 -16.24 16.84
C ALA A 358 -2.59 -17.58 17.26
N ALA A 359 -3.43 -18.61 17.41
CA ALA A 359 -2.99 -19.95 17.80
C ALA A 359 -2.00 -20.53 16.77
N THR A 360 -2.27 -20.30 15.48
CA THR A 360 -1.40 -20.74 14.39
C THR A 360 -0.04 -20.03 14.43
N LEU A 361 -0.02 -18.72 14.69
CA LEU A 361 1.21 -17.93 14.74
C LEU A 361 2.09 -18.30 15.95
N LEU A 362 1.46 -18.57 17.10
CA LEU A 362 2.15 -19.12 18.27
C LEU A 362 2.75 -20.49 17.93
N LYS A 363 2.04 -21.38 17.25
CA LYS A 363 2.61 -22.68 16.80
C LYS A 363 3.78 -22.52 15.82
N MET A 364 3.80 -21.47 15.00
CA MET A 364 4.86 -21.18 14.03
C MET A 364 6.15 -20.62 14.63
N GLY A 365 6.17 -20.30 15.92
CA GLY A 365 7.37 -19.84 16.61
C GLY A 365 7.31 -18.42 17.18
N ALA A 366 6.16 -17.74 17.17
CA ALA A 366 6.04 -16.48 17.90
C ALA A 366 6.07 -16.72 19.43
N SER A 367 6.73 -15.82 20.16
CA SER A 367 6.82 -15.87 21.63
C SER A 367 5.60 -15.25 22.30
N ASP A 368 5.13 -14.11 21.79
CA ASP A 368 3.90 -13.45 22.19
C ASP A 368 3.27 -12.79 20.96
N VAL A 369 1.94 -12.70 20.95
CA VAL A 369 1.17 -12.23 19.79
C VAL A 369 0.16 -11.18 20.23
N VAL A 370 0.29 -9.98 19.66
CA VAL A 370 -0.66 -8.88 19.89
C VAL A 370 -1.78 -8.98 18.86
N VAL A 371 -2.94 -9.45 19.30
CA VAL A 371 -4.16 -9.54 18.48
C VAL A 371 -4.89 -8.21 18.49
N ILE A 372 -4.72 -7.43 17.43
CA ILE A 372 -5.21 -6.06 17.32
C ILE A 372 -6.74 -6.02 17.34
N GLY A 373 -7.40 -6.85 16.52
CA GLY A 373 -8.87 -6.88 16.43
C GLY A 373 -9.50 -7.23 17.78
N MET A 374 -9.04 -8.30 18.41
CA MET A 374 -9.52 -8.73 19.73
C MET A 374 -9.33 -7.64 20.78
N LEU A 375 -8.10 -7.14 20.97
CA LEU A 375 -7.82 -6.13 22.00
C LEU A 375 -8.63 -4.84 21.79
N LYS A 376 -8.68 -4.35 20.55
CA LYS A 376 -9.44 -3.16 20.18
C LYS A 376 -10.91 -3.31 20.56
N PHE A 377 -11.57 -4.38 20.13
CA PHE A 377 -13.00 -4.55 20.34
C PHE A 377 -13.36 -5.00 21.75
N CYS A 378 -12.47 -5.67 22.48
CA CYS A 378 -12.66 -5.90 23.91
C CYS A 378 -12.64 -4.56 24.69
N ILE A 379 -11.66 -3.68 24.40
CA ILE A 379 -11.60 -2.35 25.06
C ILE A 379 -12.83 -1.52 24.71
N LEU A 380 -13.19 -1.43 23.43
CA LEU A 380 -14.35 -0.65 22.99
C LEU A 380 -15.67 -1.21 23.55
N GLY A 381 -15.84 -2.53 23.57
CA GLY A 381 -17.03 -3.20 24.13
C GLY A 381 -17.17 -2.93 25.63
N ARG A 382 -16.08 -3.07 26.39
CA ARG A 382 -16.09 -2.77 27.84
C ARG A 382 -16.28 -1.29 28.12
N SER A 383 -15.79 -0.41 27.24
CA SER A 383 -15.95 1.05 27.37
C SER A 383 -17.41 1.51 27.24
N CYS A 384 -18.28 0.72 26.61
CA CYS A 384 -19.71 1.00 26.58
C CYS A 384 -20.35 0.90 27.97
N GLN A 385 -19.81 0.04 28.86
CA GLN A 385 -20.27 -0.15 30.23
C GLN A 385 -19.45 0.66 31.25
N VAL A 386 -18.14 0.79 31.03
CA VAL A 386 -17.20 1.48 31.94
C VAL A 386 -16.73 2.78 31.32
N ASN A 387 -17.29 3.89 31.79
CA ASN A 387 -16.88 5.24 31.38
C ASN A 387 -15.41 5.50 31.76
N GLY A 388 -14.61 6.07 30.85
CA GLY A 388 -13.22 6.43 31.16
C GLY A 388 -12.18 5.37 30.83
N LEU A 389 -12.60 4.14 30.50
CA LEU A 389 -11.69 2.99 30.32
C LEU A 389 -10.59 3.19 29.25
N PRO A 390 -10.88 3.73 28.03
CA PRO A 390 -9.85 3.90 27.01
C PRO A 390 -8.68 4.76 27.50
N THR A 391 -8.99 5.85 28.21
CA THR A 391 -7.97 6.78 28.71
C THR A 391 -7.23 6.23 29.91
N LEU A 392 -7.90 5.48 30.78
CA LEU A 392 -7.21 4.78 31.87
C LEU A 392 -6.17 3.81 31.31
N LEU A 393 -6.54 3.00 30.32
CA LEU A 393 -5.63 2.05 29.69
C LEU A 393 -4.52 2.77 28.91
N LEU A 394 -4.85 3.81 28.15
CA LEU A 394 -3.87 4.62 27.44
C LEU A 394 -2.80 5.14 28.40
N ASN A 395 -3.22 5.83 29.47
CA ASN A 395 -2.31 6.42 30.45
C ASN A 395 -1.46 5.40 31.20
N LEU A 396 -1.98 4.19 31.43
CA LEU A 396 -1.25 3.12 32.13
C LEU A 396 -0.25 2.38 31.22
N LEU A 397 -0.48 2.40 29.91
CA LEU A 397 0.35 1.74 28.90
C LEU A 397 1.39 2.68 28.30
N THR A 398 1.12 3.97 28.22
CA THR A 398 2.07 4.98 27.72
C THR A 398 2.96 5.50 28.83
N GLN A 399 4.25 5.71 28.57
CA GLN A 399 5.15 6.32 29.54
C GLN A 399 5.03 7.85 29.53
N CYS A 400 5.00 8.45 30.73
CA CYS A 400 4.90 9.90 30.90
C CYS A 400 6.22 10.60 30.58
N ASN A 401 6.18 11.61 29.70
CA ASN A 401 7.30 12.52 29.45
C ASN A 401 7.56 13.39 30.68
N SER A 402 8.84 13.47 31.10
CA SER A 402 9.29 14.24 32.26
C SER A 402 8.95 15.73 32.22
N ASP A 403 8.72 16.30 31.03
CA ASP A 403 8.43 17.73 30.86
C ASP A 403 7.05 18.13 31.40
N LEU A 404 6.10 17.19 31.41
CA LEU A 404 4.74 17.41 31.94
C LEU A 404 4.70 17.53 33.47
N ASP A 405 5.71 17.01 34.18
CA ASP A 405 5.82 17.15 35.63
C ASP A 405 6.03 18.61 36.06
N ASN A 406 6.65 19.41 35.19
CA ASN A 406 6.92 20.82 35.45
C ASN A 406 5.71 21.73 35.12
N HIS A 407 4.65 21.19 34.51
CA HIS A 407 3.47 21.97 34.13
C HIS A 407 2.52 22.18 35.31
N HIS A 408 2.59 23.38 35.92
CA HIS A 408 1.57 23.83 36.87
C HIS A 408 0.35 24.42 36.16
N SER A 409 -0.61 23.57 35.79
CA SER A 409 -1.91 24.05 35.32
C SER A 409 -2.66 24.82 36.42
N SER A 410 -3.43 25.86 36.05
CA SER A 410 -4.26 26.61 37.00
C SER A 410 -5.57 25.88 37.35
N LEU A 411 -5.97 24.89 36.54
CA LEU A 411 -7.21 24.12 36.70
C LEU A 411 -7.01 22.91 37.62
N GLN A 412 -7.87 22.77 38.62
CA GLN A 412 -7.75 21.73 39.65
C GLN A 412 -7.86 20.30 39.09
N TRP A 413 -8.75 20.06 38.12
CA TRP A 413 -8.95 18.73 37.54
C TRP A 413 -7.72 18.27 36.75
N GLN A 414 -7.04 19.18 36.05
CA GLN A 414 -5.83 18.86 35.27
C GLN A 414 -4.70 18.41 36.18
N ARG A 415 -4.53 19.03 37.36
CA ARG A 415 -3.52 18.59 38.35
C ARG A 415 -3.79 17.17 38.86
N GLN A 416 -5.05 16.87 39.17
CA GLN A 416 -5.43 15.53 39.65
C GLN A 416 -5.31 14.48 38.55
N TYR A 417 -5.67 14.84 37.32
CA TYR A 417 -5.52 13.97 36.14
C TYR A 417 -4.05 13.69 35.83
N LEU A 418 -3.20 14.71 35.81
CA LEU A 418 -1.76 14.56 35.60
C LEU A 418 -1.12 13.67 36.67
N HIS A 419 -1.53 13.80 37.95
CA HIS A 419 -1.08 12.87 38.99
C HIS A 419 -1.41 11.40 38.66
N GLY A 420 -2.58 11.12 38.09
CA GLY A 420 -2.96 9.80 37.60
C GLY A 420 -2.14 9.37 36.38
N TYR A 421 -1.95 10.27 35.40
CA TYR A 421 -1.16 10.07 34.18
C TYR A 421 0.29 9.65 34.43
N MET A 422 0.88 10.08 35.55
CA MET A 422 2.23 9.67 35.94
C MET A 422 2.35 8.19 36.29
N HIS A 423 1.24 7.47 36.52
CA HIS A 423 1.28 6.07 36.90
C HIS A 423 1.30 5.18 35.66
N GLY A 424 2.20 4.19 35.66
CA GLY A 424 2.27 3.16 34.64
C GLY A 424 2.16 1.77 35.24
N ILE A 425 1.93 0.78 34.39
CA ILE A 425 2.04 -0.64 34.76
C ILE A 425 3.52 -1.03 34.80
N PHE A 426 3.95 -1.72 35.84
CA PHE A 426 5.30 -2.26 35.99
C PHE A 426 5.25 -3.71 36.47
N LEU A 427 6.25 -4.50 36.06
CA LEU A 427 6.50 -5.81 36.64
C LEU A 427 7.45 -5.63 37.83
N VAL A 428 7.00 -6.04 39.01
CA VAL A 428 7.73 -5.86 40.28
C VAL A 428 8.14 -7.22 40.83
N ASP A 429 9.44 -7.37 41.08
CA ASP A 429 10.02 -8.52 41.73
C ASP A 429 9.86 -8.39 43.26
N ILE A 430 9.10 -9.28 43.89
CA ILE A 430 8.85 -9.26 45.34
C ILE A 430 9.90 -10.12 46.05
N PRO A 431 10.72 -9.56 46.97
CA PRO A 431 11.73 -10.33 47.70
C PRO A 431 11.16 -11.46 48.56
N ARG A 432 11.98 -12.49 48.79
CA ARG A 432 11.60 -13.64 49.64
C ARG A 432 11.18 -13.28 51.07
N THR A 433 11.61 -12.12 51.59
CA THR A 433 11.26 -11.63 52.94
C THR A 433 9.76 -11.42 53.14
N PHE A 434 9.00 -11.23 52.06
CA PHE A 434 7.54 -11.06 52.07
C PHE A 434 6.77 -12.39 52.15
N SER A 435 7.47 -13.54 52.11
CA SER A 435 6.85 -14.86 52.15
C SER A 435 6.02 -15.09 53.42
N GLY A 436 4.81 -15.62 53.23
CA GLY A 436 3.84 -15.91 54.29
C GLY A 436 2.96 -14.74 54.73
N LEU A 437 2.99 -13.59 54.05
CA LEU A 437 1.92 -12.59 54.08
C LEU A 437 0.77 -13.02 53.16
N THR A 438 -0.44 -12.54 53.40
CA THR A 438 -1.53 -12.66 52.41
C THR A 438 -1.34 -11.63 51.30
N PHE A 439 -1.94 -11.87 50.14
CA PHE A 439 -1.89 -10.93 49.02
C PHE A 439 -2.53 -9.58 49.39
N GLY A 440 -3.63 -9.59 50.17
CA GLY A 440 -4.24 -8.37 50.70
C GLY A 440 -3.34 -7.61 51.67
N ASP A 441 -2.57 -8.31 52.51
CA ASP A 441 -1.58 -7.68 53.40
C ASP A 441 -0.40 -7.09 52.62
N LEU A 442 0.03 -7.76 51.54
CA LEU A 442 1.05 -7.25 50.64
C LEU A 442 0.62 -5.94 49.97
N ILE A 443 -0.61 -5.90 49.44
CA ILE A 443 -1.18 -4.69 48.80
C ILE A 443 -1.17 -3.53 49.79
N ARG A 444 -1.71 -3.72 51.01
CA ARG A 444 -1.73 -2.68 52.04
C ARG A 444 -0.33 -2.20 52.40
N PHE A 445 0.61 -3.13 52.59
CA PHE A 445 1.98 -2.78 52.96
C PHE A 445 2.69 -1.98 51.87
N LEU A 446 2.59 -2.41 50.61
CA LEU A 446 3.24 -1.74 49.48
C LEU A 446 2.59 -0.39 49.15
N TYR A 447 1.27 -0.27 49.32
CA TYR A 447 0.58 1.01 49.17
C TYR A 447 1.07 2.04 50.21
N ASP A 448 1.14 1.64 51.49
CA ASP A 448 1.54 2.52 52.58
C ASP A 448 3.04 2.91 52.54
N LYS A 449 3.92 1.98 52.11
CA LYS A 449 5.38 2.17 52.19
C LYS A 449 6.04 2.59 50.90
N ALA A 450 5.50 2.17 49.75
CA ALA A 450 6.10 2.40 48.45
C ALA A 450 5.15 3.08 47.45
N SER A 451 3.89 3.35 47.83
CA SER A 451 2.84 3.89 46.94
C SER A 451 2.66 3.06 45.66
N ILE A 452 2.76 1.74 45.80
CA ILE A 452 2.58 0.77 44.71
C ILE A 452 1.29 0.01 44.94
N ILE A 453 0.55 -0.24 43.85
CA ILE A 453 -0.71 -1.00 43.87
C ILE A 453 -0.50 -2.31 43.11
N PRO A 454 -0.24 -3.44 43.80
CA PRO A 454 -0.18 -4.75 43.17
C PRO A 454 -1.56 -5.19 42.66
N LEU A 455 -1.61 -5.72 41.44
CA LEU A 455 -2.85 -6.15 40.78
C LEU A 455 -2.89 -7.67 40.53
N ALA A 456 -1.90 -8.21 39.81
CA ALA A 456 -1.90 -9.59 39.36
C ALA A 456 -0.54 -10.27 39.54
N MET A 457 -0.53 -11.56 39.85
CA MET A 457 0.70 -12.34 40.04
C MET A 457 1.01 -13.17 38.81
N LEU A 458 2.30 -13.31 38.49
CA LEU A 458 2.77 -14.25 37.47
C LEU A 458 2.90 -15.66 38.08
N THR A 459 2.16 -16.62 37.53
CA THR A 459 2.13 -18.03 37.95
C THR A 459 2.63 -18.94 36.84
N ASP A 460 2.94 -20.21 37.15
CA ASP A 460 3.36 -21.22 36.16
C ASP A 460 2.36 -21.37 35.00
N GLY A 461 1.07 -21.07 35.25
CA GLY A 461 -0.01 -21.08 34.25
C GLY A 461 -0.35 -19.70 33.68
N GLY A 462 0.59 -18.75 33.69
CA GLY A 462 0.41 -17.38 33.18
C GLY A 462 -0.01 -16.36 34.24
N VAL A 463 -0.55 -15.23 33.79
CA VAL A 463 -0.97 -14.12 34.67
C VAL A 463 -2.31 -14.45 35.33
N ARG A 464 -2.44 -14.22 36.64
CA ARG A 464 -3.70 -14.45 37.37
C ARG A 464 -3.97 -13.38 38.43
N PHE A 465 -5.25 -13.01 38.61
CA PHE A 465 -5.70 -12.25 39.77
C PHE A 465 -5.78 -13.16 40.99
N MET A 466 -5.12 -12.78 42.07
CA MET A 466 -5.08 -13.57 43.30
C MET A 466 -6.17 -13.13 44.27
N ASP A 467 -6.76 -14.09 44.97
CA ASP A 467 -7.63 -13.80 46.11
C ASP A 467 -6.85 -13.03 47.18
N MET A 468 -7.50 -12.08 47.85
CA MET A 468 -6.91 -11.27 48.92
C MET A 468 -6.43 -12.14 50.10
N GLU A 469 -7.05 -13.30 50.32
CA GLU A 469 -6.65 -14.25 51.36
C GLU A 469 -5.50 -15.18 50.96
N PHE A 470 -5.10 -15.17 49.67
CA PHE A 470 -4.03 -16.02 49.17
C PHE A 470 -2.71 -15.75 49.89
N LYS A 471 -2.10 -16.80 50.45
CA LYS A 471 -0.81 -16.68 51.16
C LYS A 471 0.36 -16.86 50.21
N LEU A 472 1.28 -15.90 50.25
CA LEU A 472 2.51 -15.92 49.48
C LEU A 472 3.39 -17.12 49.89
N GLY A 473 3.72 -17.97 48.92
CA GLY A 473 4.49 -19.20 49.12
C GLY A 473 5.99 -18.97 49.33
N ALA A 474 6.70 -20.06 49.64
CA ALA A 474 8.16 -20.12 49.58
C ALA A 474 8.54 -20.79 48.26
N THR A 475 8.96 -19.98 47.30
CA THR A 475 9.56 -20.38 46.02
C THR A 475 10.87 -21.13 46.21
N ALA A 476 11.28 -21.85 45.14
CA ALA A 476 12.59 -22.49 45.05
C ALA A 476 13.74 -21.46 45.01
N ASP A 477 13.49 -20.26 44.49
CA ASP A 477 14.48 -19.19 44.42
C ASP A 477 14.88 -18.69 45.83
N PRO A 478 16.19 -18.61 46.14
CA PRO A 478 16.65 -18.07 47.41
C PRO A 478 16.31 -16.59 47.63
N ASN A 479 16.13 -15.80 46.57
CA ASN A 479 16.04 -14.33 46.63
C ASN A 479 14.65 -13.78 46.28
N LEU A 480 13.90 -14.44 45.40
CA LEU A 480 12.62 -13.96 44.87
C LEU A 480 11.43 -14.75 45.45
N CYS A 481 10.37 -14.07 45.87
CA CYS A 481 9.10 -14.69 46.32
C CYS A 481 8.12 -14.89 45.15
N CYS A 482 7.89 -13.86 44.36
CA CYS A 482 6.97 -13.86 43.22
C CYS A 482 7.17 -12.60 42.38
N LYS A 483 6.70 -12.62 41.12
CA LYS A 483 6.61 -11.43 40.26
C LYS A 483 5.17 -10.96 40.19
N VAL A 484 4.95 -9.65 40.30
CA VAL A 484 3.60 -9.07 40.38
C VAL A 484 3.50 -7.86 39.46
N TYR A 485 2.44 -7.79 38.67
CA TYR A 485 2.05 -6.59 37.95
C TYR A 485 1.48 -5.58 38.93
N ALA A 486 2.05 -4.38 38.93
CA ALA A 486 1.64 -3.32 39.83
C ALA A 486 1.58 -1.97 39.12
N ILE A 487 0.71 -1.10 39.60
CA ILE A 487 0.67 0.31 39.20
C ILE A 487 1.61 1.09 40.10
N ALA A 488 2.50 1.87 39.49
CA ALA A 488 3.47 2.72 40.19
C ALA A 488 3.73 4.02 39.43
N LYS A 489 4.15 5.07 40.15
CA LYS A 489 4.49 6.38 39.57
C LYS A 489 5.74 6.37 38.66
N GLY A 490 6.57 5.33 38.75
CA GLY A 490 7.78 5.22 37.95
C GLY A 490 8.73 4.15 38.46
N LEU A 491 9.85 3.97 37.76
CA LEU A 491 10.85 2.95 38.07
C LEU A 491 11.48 3.12 39.47
N THR A 492 11.62 4.36 39.93
CA THR A 492 12.16 4.68 41.27
C THR A 492 11.31 4.11 42.41
N ALA A 493 9.99 4.06 42.25
CA ALA A 493 9.10 3.45 43.22
C ALA A 493 9.29 1.93 43.26
N VAL A 494 9.42 1.29 42.08
CA VAL A 494 9.67 -0.15 41.94
C VAL A 494 11.00 -0.55 42.58
N GLU A 495 12.08 0.19 42.32
CA GLU A 495 13.36 -0.01 43.00
C GLU A 495 13.29 0.19 44.52
N GLY A 496 12.35 1.03 44.98
CA GLY A 496 12.08 1.27 46.39
C GLY A 496 11.68 0.00 47.13
N VAL A 497 11.00 -0.95 46.48
CA VAL A 497 10.58 -2.23 47.10
C VAL A 497 11.79 -3.06 47.53
N MET A 498 12.84 -3.10 46.71
CA MET A 498 14.07 -3.83 47.00
C MET A 498 14.88 -3.17 48.13
N LYS A 499 14.66 -1.88 48.40
CA LYS A 499 15.35 -1.10 49.44
C LYS A 499 14.67 -1.18 50.81
N ILE A 500 13.50 -1.84 50.92
CA ILE A 500 12.76 -1.95 52.19
C ILE A 500 13.51 -2.87 53.16
N PRO A 501 13.87 -2.40 54.37
CA PRO A 501 14.61 -3.22 55.32
C PRO A 501 13.75 -4.38 55.85
N PRO A 502 14.33 -5.59 55.99
CA PRO A 502 13.59 -6.79 56.38
C PRO A 502 12.93 -6.68 57.76
N GLU A 503 13.48 -5.85 58.65
CA GLU A 503 12.92 -5.59 59.99
C GLU A 503 11.52 -4.97 59.95
N GLN A 504 11.26 -4.08 58.99
CA GLN A 504 9.94 -3.46 58.83
C GLN A 504 8.89 -4.48 58.40
N ILE A 505 9.27 -5.40 57.52
CA ILE A 505 8.39 -6.49 57.04
C ILE A 505 8.09 -7.46 58.20
N LEU A 506 9.12 -7.83 58.96
CA LEU A 506 8.99 -8.72 60.12
C LEU A 506 8.14 -8.11 61.24
N SER A 507 8.29 -6.80 61.51
CA SER A 507 7.47 -6.09 62.50
C SER A 507 6.01 -5.98 62.07
N TYR A 508 5.75 -5.69 60.79
CA TYR A 508 4.40 -5.70 60.21
C TYR A 508 3.75 -7.07 60.36
N ARG A 509 4.47 -8.14 59.99
CA ARG A 509 4.02 -9.53 60.15
C ARG A 509 3.71 -9.90 61.59
N LYS A 510 4.53 -9.46 62.56
CA LYS A 510 4.26 -9.64 64.00
C LYS A 510 3.00 -8.87 64.42
N GLY A 511 2.77 -7.67 63.89
CA GLY A 511 1.57 -6.87 64.11
C GLY A 511 0.29 -7.53 63.58
N VAL A 512 0.33 -8.05 62.35
CA VAL A 512 -0.79 -8.78 61.74
C VAL A 512 -1.09 -10.06 62.51
N ARG A 513 -0.07 -10.83 62.93
CA ARG A 513 -0.26 -12.01 63.80
C ARG A 513 -0.88 -11.68 65.16
N ARG A 514 -0.59 -10.50 65.73
CA ARG A 514 -1.22 -10.05 66.99
C ARG A 514 -2.69 -9.66 66.78
N LYS A 515 -3.02 -8.98 65.68
CA LYS A 515 -4.42 -8.63 65.32
C LYS A 515 -5.25 -9.87 64.92
N GLY A 516 -4.65 -10.82 64.20
CA GLY A 516 -5.30 -12.06 63.76
C GLY A 516 -5.56 -13.08 64.87
N ARG A 517 -5.02 -12.88 66.09
CA ARG A 517 -5.34 -13.74 67.25
C ARG A 517 -6.72 -13.47 67.85
N SER A 518 -7.44 -12.42 67.43
CA SER A 518 -8.80 -12.10 67.90
C SER A 518 -9.93 -12.58 66.97
N ALA A 519 -9.62 -13.26 65.87
CA ALA A 519 -10.61 -13.90 65.01
C ALA A 519 -10.21 -15.37 64.81
N SER A 520 -10.85 -16.28 65.53
CA SER A 520 -10.62 -17.71 65.34
C SER A 520 -11.60 -18.32 64.34
N THR A 521 -11.07 -19.31 63.64
CA THR A 521 -11.71 -20.52 63.07
C THR A 521 -12.39 -20.51 61.70
N THR A 522 -11.95 -21.51 60.92
CA THR A 522 -12.64 -22.34 59.90
C THR A 522 -12.75 -21.85 58.44
N SER A 523 -11.77 -22.27 57.61
CA SER A 523 -11.97 -22.89 56.27
C SER A 523 -10.60 -23.13 55.58
N LEU A 524 -9.90 -24.22 55.94
CA LEU A 524 -8.81 -24.74 55.12
C LEU A 524 -9.41 -25.71 54.10
N LEU A 525 -9.92 -25.17 52.99
CA LEU A 525 -10.18 -25.95 51.79
C LEU A 525 -8.90 -25.94 50.93
N GLU A 526 -8.56 -27.13 50.44
CA GLU A 526 -7.37 -27.44 49.65
C GLU A 526 -7.27 -26.57 48.39
N MET A 527 -6.53 -25.46 48.46
CA MET A 527 -6.02 -24.82 47.25
C MET A 527 -4.83 -25.65 46.75
N LYS A 528 -5.00 -26.32 45.60
CA LYS A 528 -3.92 -26.92 44.80
C LYS A 528 -2.70 -25.99 44.82
N LYS A 529 -1.49 -26.55 44.99
CA LYS A 529 -0.21 -25.80 45.03
C LYS A 529 -0.01 -24.98 43.74
N ILE A 530 -0.54 -23.75 43.69
CA ILE A 530 -0.21 -22.76 42.68
C ILE A 530 1.21 -22.29 42.99
N LYS A 531 2.12 -22.55 42.07
CA LYS A 531 3.51 -22.09 42.14
C LYS A 531 3.67 -20.82 41.29
N PRO A 532 4.55 -19.90 41.69
CA PRO A 532 4.87 -18.71 40.90
C PRO A 532 5.99 -19.01 39.89
N ALA A 533 5.83 -18.52 38.66
CA ALA A 533 6.74 -18.82 37.55
C ALA A 533 8.10 -18.12 37.73
N LEU A 534 9.19 -18.87 37.50
CA LEU A 534 10.56 -18.40 37.72
C LEU A 534 11.41 -18.23 36.45
N GLY A 535 10.84 -18.43 35.25
CA GLY A 535 11.48 -18.08 33.97
C GLY A 535 11.73 -19.23 33.00
N ASP A 536 11.79 -20.49 33.45
CA ASP A 536 12.05 -21.66 32.58
C ASP A 536 10.78 -22.35 32.02
N GLU A 537 9.59 -21.84 32.35
CA GLU A 537 8.28 -22.45 32.03
C GLU A 537 7.55 -21.76 30.86
N ILE A 538 8.30 -21.08 29.99
CA ILE A 538 7.76 -20.29 28.86
C ILE A 538 6.85 -21.14 27.96
N GLU A 539 7.21 -22.39 27.69
CA GLU A 539 6.40 -23.27 26.84
C GLU A 539 5.08 -23.70 27.51
N GLN A 540 5.03 -23.87 28.83
CA GLN A 540 3.76 -24.20 29.52
C GLN A 540 2.80 -23.00 29.52
N ILE A 541 3.33 -21.79 29.72
CA ILE A 541 2.54 -20.56 29.63
C ILE A 541 2.08 -20.35 28.18
N ARG A 542 2.94 -20.60 27.20
CA ARG A 542 2.59 -20.54 25.78
C ARG A 542 1.46 -21.51 25.42
N GLU A 543 1.51 -22.76 25.87
CA GLU A 543 0.42 -23.72 25.69
C GLU A 543 -0.87 -23.25 26.37
N SER A 544 -0.80 -22.62 27.55
CA SER A 544 -1.97 -22.03 28.20
C SER A 544 -2.59 -20.88 27.40
N VAL A 545 -1.76 -20.07 26.73
CA VAL A 545 -2.20 -18.98 25.85
C VAL A 545 -2.74 -19.53 24.53
N ILE A 546 -2.14 -20.59 23.98
CA ILE A 546 -2.68 -21.30 22.82
C ILE A 546 -4.08 -21.83 23.15
N ASN A 547 -4.25 -22.48 24.30
CA ASN A 547 -5.55 -22.96 24.77
C ASN A 547 -6.58 -21.83 24.93
N LEU A 548 -6.17 -20.65 25.39
CA LEU A 548 -7.06 -19.48 25.44
C LEU A 548 -7.61 -19.12 24.05
N TYR A 549 -6.76 -19.16 23.02
CA TYR A 549 -7.17 -18.85 21.65
C TYR A 549 -7.91 -20.01 20.96
N THR A 550 -7.59 -21.28 21.26
CA THR A 550 -8.27 -22.44 20.64
C THR A 550 -9.61 -22.76 21.27
N VAL A 551 -9.75 -22.62 22.60
CA VAL A 551 -11.05 -22.82 23.28
C VAL A 551 -12.09 -21.84 22.76
N ALA A 552 -11.68 -20.61 22.37
CA ALA A 552 -12.57 -19.68 21.71
C ALA A 552 -13.12 -20.21 20.35
N GLU A 553 -12.37 -21.05 19.62
CA GLU A 553 -12.80 -21.63 18.34
C GLU A 553 -13.68 -22.89 18.51
N ASP A 554 -13.42 -23.74 19.51
CA ASP A 554 -14.23 -24.95 19.73
C ASP A 554 -15.67 -24.60 20.17
N TYR A 555 -15.82 -23.54 20.98
CA TYR A 555 -17.13 -22.98 21.33
C TYR A 555 -17.86 -22.38 20.12
N ASP A 556 -17.16 -21.84 19.12
CA ASP A 556 -17.77 -21.31 17.88
C ASP A 556 -18.45 -22.43 17.06
N VAL A 557 -17.97 -23.67 17.14
CA VAL A 557 -18.50 -24.82 16.40
C VAL A 557 -19.57 -25.57 17.21
N GLU A 558 -19.35 -25.79 18.50
CA GLU A 558 -20.33 -26.48 19.36
C GLU A 558 -21.58 -25.64 19.63
N ALA A 559 -21.44 -24.32 19.83
CA ALA A 559 -22.59 -23.42 19.99
C ALA A 559 -23.36 -23.23 18.67
N ALA A 560 -22.68 -23.27 17.52
CA ALA A 560 -23.32 -23.22 16.21
C ALA A 560 -24.06 -24.53 15.85
N MET A 561 -23.58 -25.68 16.36
CA MET A 561 -24.16 -27.00 16.05
C MET A 561 -25.18 -27.51 17.07
N GLY A 562 -25.27 -26.98 18.29
CA GLY A 562 -26.32 -27.35 19.25
C GLY A 562 -26.39 -28.85 19.55
N ILE A 563 -25.26 -29.54 19.61
CA ILE A 563 -25.20 -30.99 19.88
C ILE A 563 -24.85 -31.21 21.35
N ALA A 564 -25.88 -31.23 22.20
CA ALA A 564 -25.81 -31.89 23.50
C ALA A 564 -26.95 -32.92 23.58
N GLU A 565 -26.54 -34.19 23.58
CA GLU A 565 -27.26 -35.41 23.98
C GLU A 565 -28.57 -35.80 23.26
N ARG A 566 -28.42 -36.59 22.18
CA ARG A 566 -29.30 -37.75 21.94
C ARG A 566 -28.50 -38.94 21.40
N GLU A 567 -28.02 -39.76 22.32
CA GLU A 567 -27.58 -41.12 21.99
C GLU A 567 -28.78 -42.01 21.62
N HIS A 568 -28.56 -42.84 20.59
CA HIS A 568 -29.21 -44.11 20.33
C HIS A 568 -30.74 -44.14 20.19
N THR A 569 -31.23 -43.90 18.98
CA THR A 569 -32.12 -44.86 18.28
C THR A 569 -32.09 -44.55 16.78
N GLY A 570 -31.71 -45.54 15.98
CA GLY A 570 -31.64 -45.39 14.53
C GLY A 570 -33.03 -45.20 13.93
N TYR A 571 -33.16 -44.21 13.05
CA TYR A 571 -33.94 -44.25 11.81
C TYR A 571 -33.54 -43.01 11.00
N ASN A 572 -33.22 -43.21 9.72
CA ASN A 572 -33.02 -42.13 8.77
C ASN A 572 -34.31 -41.31 8.67
N THR A 573 -34.29 -40.08 9.15
CA THR A 573 -35.28 -39.05 8.79
C THR A 573 -34.59 -37.93 8.04
N SER A 574 -34.90 -37.91 6.75
CA SER A 574 -34.86 -36.76 5.86
C SER A 574 -35.57 -35.55 6.50
N SER A 575 -34.89 -34.40 6.53
CA SER A 575 -35.45 -33.08 6.83
C SER A 575 -34.55 -32.05 6.13
N ASN A 576 -35.00 -31.13 5.28
CA ASN A 576 -36.34 -30.61 5.02
C ASN A 576 -36.46 -30.20 3.54
N GLU A 577 -37.55 -30.64 2.89
CA GLU A 577 -38.16 -29.93 1.78
C GLU A 577 -38.57 -28.53 2.26
N ARG A 578 -37.86 -27.48 1.82
CA ARG A 578 -38.27 -26.09 2.08
C ARG A 578 -39.45 -25.73 1.18
N LEU A 579 -40.62 -25.54 1.79
CA LEU A 579 -41.78 -24.96 1.13
C LEU A 579 -41.46 -23.55 0.60
N LEU A 580 -41.94 -23.27 -0.62
CA LEU A 580 -41.93 -21.96 -1.25
C LEU A 580 -42.76 -20.96 -0.43
N GLY A 581 -42.11 -20.12 0.39
CA GLY A 581 -42.75 -18.94 1.00
C GLY A 581 -42.21 -18.43 2.33
N GLU A 582 -41.40 -19.20 3.08
CA GLU A 582 -40.87 -18.74 4.37
C GLU A 582 -39.49 -18.08 4.22
N MET A 583 -39.36 -16.82 4.70
CA MET A 583 -38.08 -16.10 4.74
C MET A 583 -37.08 -16.83 5.63
N SER A 584 -35.81 -16.85 5.24
CA SER A 584 -34.72 -17.42 6.06
C SER A 584 -34.53 -16.63 7.36
N GLU A 585 -34.02 -17.27 8.41
CA GLU A 585 -33.75 -16.62 9.72
C GLU A 585 -32.83 -15.39 9.56
N TYR A 586 -31.84 -15.48 8.67
CA TYR A 586 -30.95 -14.39 8.30
C TYR A 586 -31.69 -13.23 7.63
N GLU A 587 -32.54 -13.50 6.62
CA GLU A 587 -33.32 -12.46 5.95
C GLU A 587 -34.30 -11.79 6.91
N ARG A 588 -34.84 -12.55 7.87
CA ARG A 588 -35.70 -12.01 8.92
C ARG A 588 -34.92 -11.10 9.87
N PHE A 589 -33.74 -11.51 10.33
CA PHE A 589 -32.87 -10.69 11.17
C PHE A 589 -32.45 -9.38 10.49
N ALA A 590 -32.08 -9.44 9.21
CA ALA A 590 -31.70 -8.25 8.44
C ALA A 590 -32.89 -7.29 8.19
N ALA A 591 -34.13 -7.81 8.15
CA ALA A 591 -35.33 -7.02 7.86
C ALA A 591 -36.06 -6.50 9.10
N LEU A 592 -35.91 -7.13 10.28
CA LEU A 592 -36.73 -6.86 11.47
C LEU A 592 -36.54 -5.44 12.04
N GLY A 593 -35.36 -4.85 11.85
CA GLY A 593 -34.99 -3.58 12.48
C GLY A 593 -34.98 -3.66 14.02
N VAL A 594 -35.15 -2.51 14.68
CA VAL A 594 -35.17 -2.41 16.15
C VAL A 594 -36.62 -2.26 16.62
N PRO A 595 -37.13 -3.12 17.51
CA PRO A 595 -38.44 -2.95 18.13
C PRO A 595 -38.52 -1.65 18.95
N GLU A 596 -39.69 -1.01 18.98
CA GLU A 596 -39.91 0.23 19.75
C GLU A 596 -39.79 0.01 21.28
N GLU A 597 -39.91 -1.22 21.75
CA GLU A 597 -39.80 -1.62 23.15
C GLU A 597 -38.35 -1.66 23.66
N VAL A 598 -37.35 -1.65 22.77
CA VAL A 598 -35.93 -1.69 23.15
C VAL A 598 -35.51 -0.31 23.70
N THR A 599 -35.27 -0.28 25.01
CA THR A 599 -34.73 0.87 25.74
C THR A 599 -33.47 0.47 26.50
N ASP A 600 -32.67 1.46 26.92
CA ASP A 600 -31.46 1.23 27.71
C ASP A 600 -30.42 0.34 27.00
N HIS A 601 -30.34 0.47 25.67
CA HIS A 601 -29.47 -0.32 24.79
C HIS A 601 -28.18 0.39 24.40
N ILE A 602 -27.26 -0.37 23.80
CA ILE A 602 -26.00 0.10 23.21
C ILE A 602 -26.19 0.25 21.71
N VAL A 603 -25.87 1.42 21.15
CA VAL A 603 -25.88 1.66 19.71
C VAL A 603 -24.45 1.68 19.18
N VAL A 604 -24.14 0.85 18.20
CA VAL A 604 -22.83 0.79 17.53
C VAL A 604 -22.98 1.34 16.11
N CYS A 605 -22.42 2.51 15.86
CA CYS A 605 -22.35 3.13 14.55
C CYS A 605 -21.18 2.53 13.77
N GLY A 606 -21.48 1.47 13.01
CA GLY A 606 -20.55 0.64 12.27
C GLY A 606 -20.58 -0.81 12.68
N PHE A 607 -19.81 -1.62 11.97
CA PHE A 607 -19.69 -3.04 12.24
C PHE A 607 -18.25 -3.35 12.69
N PRO A 608 -18.04 -3.89 13.90
CA PRO A 608 -16.74 -4.35 14.37
C PRO A 608 -16.10 -5.36 13.40
N SER A 609 -14.77 -5.39 13.32
CA SER A 609 -14.09 -6.44 12.54
C SER A 609 -13.97 -7.77 13.31
N ASP A 610 -14.11 -7.74 14.64
CA ASP A 610 -14.22 -8.91 15.50
C ASP A 610 -15.45 -8.78 16.41
N THR A 611 -16.63 -9.02 15.82
CA THR A 611 -17.93 -8.82 16.48
C THR A 611 -18.18 -9.83 17.60
N TYR A 612 -17.61 -11.04 17.49
CA TYR A 612 -17.76 -12.06 18.52
C TYR A 612 -17.13 -11.62 19.84
N HIS A 613 -15.84 -11.25 19.83
CA HIS A 613 -15.15 -10.80 21.05
C HIS A 613 -15.73 -9.48 21.60
N PHE A 614 -16.23 -8.61 20.71
CA PHE A 614 -16.94 -7.39 21.10
C PHE A 614 -18.17 -7.70 21.97
N ILE A 615 -19.08 -8.56 21.48
CA ILE A 615 -20.32 -8.88 22.19
C ILE A 615 -20.02 -9.76 23.40
N LYS A 616 -19.14 -10.74 23.27
CA LYS A 616 -18.68 -11.60 24.37
C LYS A 616 -18.24 -10.76 25.58
N THR A 617 -17.42 -9.74 25.37
CA THR A 617 -16.95 -8.84 26.45
C THR A 617 -18.09 -8.08 27.15
N ILE A 618 -19.15 -7.71 26.41
CA ILE A 618 -20.33 -7.03 26.97
C ILE A 618 -21.18 -8.00 27.80
N ARG A 619 -21.30 -9.26 27.35
CA ARG A 619 -22.13 -10.31 27.98
C ARG A 619 -21.44 -10.96 29.19
N GLU A 620 -20.13 -11.12 29.16
CA GLU A 620 -19.32 -11.68 30.27
C GLU A 620 -19.04 -10.69 31.40
N ALA A 621 -19.59 -9.48 31.30
CA ALA A 621 -19.50 -8.47 32.34
C ALA A 621 -20.07 -9.00 33.67
N PRO A 622 -19.31 -8.98 34.79
CA PRO A 622 -19.88 -9.25 36.10
C PRO A 622 -20.96 -8.21 36.40
N VAL A 623 -22.21 -8.67 36.46
CA VAL A 623 -23.38 -7.81 36.68
C VAL A 623 -23.41 -7.41 38.16
N PRO A 624 -23.57 -6.11 38.49
CA PRO A 624 -23.58 -5.65 39.89
C PRO A 624 -24.72 -6.18 40.75
N ASP A 625 -25.84 -6.59 40.12
CA ASP A 625 -27.04 -7.16 40.75
C ASP A 625 -27.57 -8.31 39.86
N ASP A 626 -27.84 -9.49 40.44
CA ASP A 626 -28.29 -10.72 39.75
C ASP A 626 -29.57 -10.55 38.87
N ASP A 627 -30.31 -9.44 39.02
CA ASP A 627 -31.61 -9.21 38.37
C ASP A 627 -31.58 -8.24 37.16
N THR A 628 -30.44 -7.62 36.81
CA THR A 628 -30.39 -6.69 35.66
C THR A 628 -29.99 -7.39 34.36
N PRO A 629 -30.88 -7.46 33.33
CA PRO A 629 -30.54 -8.10 32.06
C PRO A 629 -29.43 -7.32 31.34
N SER A 630 -28.52 -8.04 30.68
CA SER A 630 -27.46 -7.42 29.87
C SER A 630 -28.08 -6.54 28.77
N PRO A 631 -27.54 -5.33 28.51
CA PRO A 631 -28.13 -4.38 27.59
C PRO A 631 -28.22 -4.96 26.17
N ALA A 632 -29.29 -4.63 25.44
CA ALA A 632 -29.40 -4.97 24.03
C ALA A 632 -28.33 -4.23 23.19
N VAL A 633 -27.87 -4.84 22.10
CA VAL A 633 -26.86 -4.26 21.20
C VAL A 633 -27.47 -4.05 19.82
N VAL A 634 -27.43 -2.81 19.34
CA VAL A 634 -27.96 -2.41 18.03
C VAL A 634 -26.80 -1.98 17.12
N PHE A 635 -26.59 -2.69 16.03
CA PHE A 635 -25.61 -2.31 14.99
C PHE A 635 -26.26 -1.46 13.91
N LEU A 636 -25.64 -0.34 13.55
CA LEU A 636 -26.02 0.51 12.42
C LEU A 636 -24.89 0.53 11.40
N ALA A 637 -25.06 -0.18 10.28
CA ALA A 637 -24.03 -0.30 9.25
C ALA A 637 -24.58 -0.15 7.83
N SER A 638 -23.77 0.45 6.95
CA SER A 638 -24.15 0.69 5.56
C SER A 638 -24.15 -0.58 4.71
N LYS A 639 -23.33 -1.57 5.10
CA LYS A 639 -23.25 -2.89 4.46
C LYS A 639 -24.13 -3.86 5.24
N VAL A 640 -24.79 -4.77 4.52
CA VAL A 640 -25.49 -5.91 5.15
C VAL A 640 -24.46 -6.84 5.79
N ILE A 641 -24.80 -7.42 6.94
CA ILE A 641 -24.00 -8.43 7.63
C ILE A 641 -23.84 -9.68 6.76
N ASP A 642 -22.67 -10.31 6.76
CA ASP A 642 -22.46 -11.56 6.03
C ASP A 642 -23.17 -12.74 6.74
N GLU A 643 -23.67 -13.73 6.00
CA GLU A 643 -24.40 -14.88 6.57
C GLU A 643 -23.52 -15.67 7.57
N LEU A 644 -22.24 -15.84 7.26
CA LEU A 644 -21.24 -16.46 8.14
C LEU A 644 -21.00 -15.66 9.43
N GLU A 645 -21.15 -14.34 9.40
CA GLU A 645 -21.06 -13.51 10.60
C GLU A 645 -22.34 -13.59 11.42
N PHE A 646 -23.51 -13.64 10.76
CA PHE A 646 -24.79 -13.88 11.41
C PHE A 646 -24.82 -15.22 12.16
N GLU A 647 -24.29 -16.31 11.57
CA GLU A 647 -24.19 -17.61 12.23
C GLU A 647 -23.40 -17.54 13.56
N ARG A 648 -22.36 -16.70 13.64
CA ARG A 648 -21.63 -16.48 14.91
C ARG A 648 -22.41 -15.68 15.92
N LEU A 649 -23.19 -14.70 15.45
CA LEU A 649 -24.04 -13.88 16.31
C LEU A 649 -25.25 -14.64 16.85
N ARG A 650 -25.64 -15.74 16.20
CA ARG A 650 -26.77 -16.59 16.57
C ARG A 650 -26.73 -17.03 18.04
N GLY A 651 -25.53 -17.22 18.60
CA GLY A 651 -25.34 -17.61 20.00
C GLY A 651 -25.68 -16.52 21.03
N PHE A 652 -25.88 -15.26 20.60
CA PHE A 652 -26.14 -14.13 21.50
C PHE A 652 -27.58 -13.61 21.37
N CYS A 653 -28.27 -13.53 22.51
CA CYS A 653 -29.59 -12.90 22.61
C CYS A 653 -29.50 -11.36 22.50
N ASP A 654 -30.64 -10.70 22.20
CA ASP A 654 -30.81 -9.23 22.19
C ASP A 654 -29.78 -8.47 21.34
N VAL A 655 -29.47 -9.01 20.17
CA VAL A 655 -28.68 -8.36 19.14
C VAL A 655 -29.61 -7.95 18.00
N TYR A 656 -29.49 -6.70 17.55
CA TYR A 656 -30.31 -6.13 16.48
C TYR A 656 -29.42 -5.47 15.42
N PHE A 657 -29.91 -5.45 14.18
CA PHE A 657 -29.21 -4.87 13.05
C PHE A 657 -30.09 -3.89 12.28
N VAL A 658 -29.54 -2.72 11.97
CA VAL A 658 -30.17 -1.68 11.15
C VAL A 658 -29.27 -1.40 9.95
N GLN A 659 -29.78 -1.69 8.76
CA GLN A 659 -29.10 -1.33 7.53
C GLN A 659 -29.26 0.17 7.24
N GLY A 660 -28.17 0.93 7.23
CA GLY A 660 -28.21 2.37 6.99
C GLY A 660 -26.89 3.06 7.28
N SER A 661 -26.78 4.33 6.89
CA SER A 661 -25.57 5.12 7.17
C SER A 661 -25.71 5.89 8.48
N PRO A 662 -24.75 5.82 9.42
CA PRO A 662 -24.79 6.61 10.65
C PRO A 662 -24.67 8.12 10.40
N VAL A 663 -24.18 8.53 9.23
CA VAL A 663 -24.14 9.94 8.79
C VAL A 663 -25.53 10.42 8.35
N ASN A 664 -26.43 9.51 8.00
CA ASN A 664 -27.81 9.87 7.70
C ASN A 664 -28.62 9.92 9.00
N PHE A 665 -29.13 11.12 9.31
CA PHE A 665 -29.94 11.34 10.52
C PHE A 665 -31.20 10.45 10.58
N GLY A 666 -31.80 10.14 9.43
CA GLY A 666 -32.97 9.25 9.36
C GLY A 666 -32.66 7.84 9.85
N ASP A 667 -31.56 7.26 9.39
CA ASP A 667 -31.13 5.91 9.74
C ASP A 667 -30.69 5.83 11.22
N LEU A 668 -30.01 6.88 11.71
CA LEU A 668 -29.64 7.00 13.12
C LEU A 668 -30.86 7.10 14.04
N LYS A 669 -31.98 7.65 13.57
CA LYS A 669 -33.23 7.69 14.33
C LYS A 669 -33.88 6.30 14.45
N ASN A 670 -33.72 5.45 13.43
CA ASN A 670 -34.28 4.08 13.41
C ASN A 670 -33.63 3.14 14.44
N THR A 671 -32.51 3.54 15.05
CA THR A 671 -31.87 2.76 16.14
C THR A 671 -32.42 3.09 17.53
N ASN A 672 -33.47 3.93 17.64
CA ASN A 672 -33.99 4.43 18.92
C ASN A 672 -32.93 5.12 19.79
N ILE A 673 -31.99 5.86 19.18
CA ILE A 673 -30.85 6.50 19.89
C ILE A 673 -31.23 7.38 21.09
N ARG A 674 -32.48 7.84 21.20
CA ARG A 674 -32.97 8.66 22.33
C ARG A 674 -33.01 7.91 23.66
N SER A 675 -33.14 6.59 23.64
CA SER A 675 -33.18 5.71 24.82
C SER A 675 -31.87 4.94 25.02
N ALA A 676 -30.84 5.21 24.23
CA ALA A 676 -29.56 4.50 24.34
C ALA A 676 -28.77 4.93 25.60
N ILE A 677 -28.17 3.96 26.30
CA ILE A 677 -27.25 4.23 27.42
C ILE A 677 -25.86 4.59 26.90
N SER A 678 -25.41 3.91 25.84
CA SER A 678 -24.09 4.11 25.27
C SER A 678 -24.13 4.09 23.74
N VAL A 679 -23.31 4.93 23.13
CA VAL A 679 -23.11 5.00 21.69
C VAL A 679 -21.63 4.88 21.38
N LEU A 680 -21.30 3.89 20.55
CA LEU A 680 -19.96 3.65 20.04
C LEU A 680 -19.90 4.05 18.57
N ILE A 681 -18.94 4.91 18.20
CA ILE A 681 -18.72 5.32 16.82
C ILE A 681 -17.41 4.71 16.32
N LEU A 682 -17.52 3.86 15.30
CA LEU A 682 -16.36 3.25 14.64
C LEU A 682 -16.01 4.03 13.37
N THR A 683 -14.72 4.24 13.13
CA THR A 683 -14.22 4.79 11.87
C THR A 683 -14.36 3.75 10.76
N GLN A 684 -15.21 4.03 9.78
CA GLN A 684 -15.51 3.08 8.68
C GLN A 684 -14.64 3.32 7.42
N ALA A 685 -13.88 4.41 7.37
CA ALA A 685 -13.19 4.84 6.18
C ALA A 685 -11.69 4.54 6.24
N SER A 686 -11.14 4.07 5.12
CA SER A 686 -9.70 3.84 4.97
C SER A 686 -9.02 5.08 4.40
N GLU A 687 -7.81 5.41 4.87
CA GLU A 687 -6.97 6.51 4.37
C GLU A 687 -6.92 6.59 2.83
N ALA A 688 -6.89 5.43 2.16
CA ALA A 688 -6.83 5.35 0.70
C ALA A 688 -8.04 5.95 -0.03
N GLN A 689 -9.14 6.23 0.67
CA GLN A 689 -10.37 6.78 0.10
C GLN A 689 -10.36 8.31 0.00
N TYR A 690 -9.52 9.01 0.77
CA TYR A 690 -9.50 10.48 0.82
C TYR A 690 -8.22 11.07 0.23
N SER A 691 -8.34 12.27 -0.36
CA SER A 691 -7.20 13.01 -0.90
C SER A 691 -6.37 13.72 0.16
N ASP A 692 -6.99 14.03 1.31
CA ASP A 692 -6.34 14.59 2.48
C ASP A 692 -6.44 13.55 3.61
N PRO A 693 -5.32 13.08 4.16
CA PRO A 693 -5.33 12.06 5.20
C PRO A 693 -5.95 12.58 6.51
N ASN A 694 -6.12 13.89 6.70
CA ASN A 694 -6.82 14.43 7.88
C ASN A 694 -8.35 14.23 7.81
N MET A 695 -8.90 13.88 6.65
CA MET A 695 -10.34 13.67 6.46
C MET A 695 -10.85 12.28 6.84
N VAL A 696 -9.96 11.37 7.27
CA VAL A 696 -10.32 9.98 7.63
C VAL A 696 -11.38 9.91 8.71
N ASP A 697 -11.32 10.80 9.69
CA ASP A 697 -12.23 10.84 10.84
C ASP A 697 -13.45 11.75 10.62
N ALA A 698 -13.65 12.30 9.40
CA ALA A 698 -14.70 13.29 9.14
C ALA A 698 -16.11 12.74 9.41
N ASP A 699 -16.38 11.49 9.04
CA ASP A 699 -17.66 10.83 9.29
C ASP A 699 -17.89 10.65 10.79
N ALA A 700 -16.88 10.19 11.54
CA ALA A 700 -16.97 10.00 12.99
C ALA A 700 -17.26 11.33 13.71
N ILE A 701 -16.54 12.40 13.37
CA ILE A 701 -16.76 13.75 13.93
C ILE A 701 -18.17 14.26 13.60
N THR A 702 -18.67 13.99 12.40
CA THR A 702 -20.02 14.40 11.96
C THR A 702 -21.10 13.66 12.75
N ILE A 703 -20.94 12.36 12.99
CA ILE A 703 -21.87 11.55 13.80
C ILE A 703 -21.90 12.06 15.25
N VAL A 704 -20.74 12.38 15.84
CA VAL A 704 -20.67 12.99 17.18
C VAL A 704 -21.51 14.26 17.24
N ARG A 705 -21.39 15.14 16.23
CA ARG A 705 -22.16 16.38 16.16
C ARG A 705 -23.66 16.12 16.15
N TYR A 706 -24.15 15.13 15.38
CA TYR A 706 -25.57 14.77 15.35
C TYR A 706 -26.06 14.21 16.68
N ILE A 707 -25.30 13.33 17.32
CA ILE A 707 -25.68 12.76 18.63
C ILE A 707 -25.76 13.84 19.69
N VAL A 708 -24.77 14.74 19.74
CA VAL A 708 -24.77 15.88 20.68
C VAL A 708 -26.00 16.77 20.45
N GLU A 709 -26.42 16.97 19.20
CA GLU A 709 -27.61 17.75 18.87
C GLU A 709 -28.93 17.06 19.31
N ILE A 710 -29.07 15.75 19.08
CA ILE A 710 -30.23 14.96 19.55
C ILE A 710 -30.30 14.96 21.08
N SER A 711 -29.14 14.83 21.72
CA SER A 711 -29.00 14.73 23.17
C SER A 711 -29.29 16.05 23.89
N GLN A 712 -29.42 17.18 23.19
CA GLN A 712 -29.80 18.45 23.85
C GLN A 712 -31.22 18.41 24.43
N ARG A 713 -32.09 17.56 23.86
CA ARG A 713 -33.49 17.42 24.29
C ARG A 713 -33.74 16.17 25.13
N THR A 714 -32.72 15.34 25.32
CA THR A 714 -32.79 14.01 25.95
C THR A 714 -31.57 13.81 26.87
N ARG A 715 -31.36 12.59 27.39
CA ARG A 715 -30.18 12.26 28.20
C ARG A 715 -28.98 12.03 27.27
N MET A 716 -27.81 12.58 27.60
CA MET A 716 -26.58 12.29 26.84
C MET A 716 -26.13 10.84 27.12
N PRO A 717 -25.96 9.99 26.10
CA PRO A 717 -25.42 8.65 26.28
C PRO A 717 -23.92 8.69 26.60
N ASN A 718 -23.39 7.60 27.15
CA ASN A 718 -21.95 7.36 27.20
C ASN A 718 -21.42 7.26 25.76
N LEU A 719 -20.63 8.23 25.34
CA LEU A 719 -20.16 8.37 23.96
C LEU A 719 -18.69 7.95 23.87
N VAL A 720 -18.41 6.93 23.07
CA VAL A 720 -17.05 6.47 22.75
C VAL A 720 -16.84 6.56 21.24
N VAL A 721 -15.73 7.17 20.84
CA VAL A 721 -15.40 7.48 19.45
C VAL A 721 -14.04 6.90 19.13
N GLU A 722 -13.98 6.04 18.11
CA GLU A 722 -12.72 5.66 17.50
C GLU A 722 -12.21 6.81 16.61
N LEU A 723 -10.93 7.16 16.76
CA LEU A 723 -10.23 8.06 15.85
C LEU A 723 -8.96 7.39 15.36
N ASP A 724 -8.69 7.53 14.06
CA ASP A 724 -7.44 7.05 13.48
C ASP A 724 -6.30 8.05 13.73
N LYS A 725 -6.58 9.36 13.66
CA LYS A 725 -5.59 10.42 13.92
C LYS A 725 -5.81 11.12 15.25
N SER A 726 -4.76 11.14 16.08
CA SER A 726 -4.76 11.85 17.38
C SER A 726 -4.95 13.38 17.23
N SER A 727 -4.44 13.98 16.14
CA SER A 727 -4.57 15.42 15.88
C SER A 727 -6.03 15.89 15.71
N ASN A 728 -6.92 14.98 15.29
CA ASN A 728 -8.32 15.31 15.02
C ASN A 728 -9.16 15.49 16.29
N VAL A 729 -8.64 15.14 17.46
CA VAL A 729 -9.32 15.36 18.75
C VAL A 729 -9.62 16.83 19.00
N LYS A 730 -8.77 17.75 18.55
CA LYS A 730 -8.99 19.21 18.70
C LYS A 730 -10.28 19.69 18.02
N LEU A 731 -10.71 19.01 16.96
CA LEU A 731 -11.98 19.31 16.28
C LEU A 731 -13.18 18.92 17.16
N LEU A 732 -13.08 17.81 17.91
CA LEU A 732 -14.10 17.42 18.88
C LEU A 732 -14.18 18.40 20.05
N SER A 733 -13.05 18.88 20.57
CA SER A 733 -13.03 19.85 21.67
C SER A 733 -13.51 21.24 21.24
N SER A 734 -13.23 21.67 20.01
CA SER A 734 -13.80 22.89 19.41
C SER A 734 -15.33 22.85 19.33
N LEU A 735 -15.91 21.71 18.89
CA LEU A 735 -17.37 21.54 18.81
C LEU A 735 -18.08 21.66 20.17
N ALA A 736 -17.40 21.29 21.27
CA ALA A 736 -17.93 21.49 22.63
C ALA A 736 -17.83 22.96 23.11
N ASN A 737 -16.82 23.71 22.63
CA ASN A 737 -16.55 25.08 23.07
C ASN A 737 -17.36 26.14 22.31
N ASP A 738 -17.63 25.98 21.02
CA ASP A 738 -18.37 26.94 20.16
C ASP A 738 -19.81 27.23 20.62
N ARG A 739 -20.38 26.39 21.50
CA ARG A 739 -21.72 26.59 22.08
C ARG A 739 -21.72 27.33 23.42
N ARG A 740 -20.56 27.70 23.97
CA ARG A 740 -20.47 28.60 25.15
C ARG A 740 -20.68 30.08 24.76
N THR A 741 -20.54 30.45 23.49
CA THR A 741 -20.59 31.84 23.00
C THR A 741 -21.92 32.21 22.31
N SER A 742 -22.78 31.25 21.97
CA SER A 742 -23.97 31.45 21.14
C SER A 742 -25.32 31.42 21.90
N SER A 743 -25.36 31.81 23.18
CA SER A 743 -26.62 32.07 23.90
C SER A 743 -27.03 33.55 23.80
N ALA A 744 -27.47 34.00 22.63
CA ALA A 744 -28.08 35.33 22.43
C ALA A 744 -29.63 35.30 22.49
N PHE A 745 -30.26 34.13 22.60
CA PHE A 745 -31.70 34.00 22.84
C PHE A 745 -31.94 33.14 24.07
N GLY A 746 -32.61 33.72 25.06
CA GLY A 746 -32.80 33.14 26.39
C GLY A 746 -33.55 31.81 26.37
N LEU A 747 -32.90 30.76 26.87
CA LEU A 747 -33.39 29.60 27.62
C LEU A 747 -32.14 28.81 28.09
N PRO A 748 -32.13 28.19 29.28
CA PRO A 748 -30.88 27.88 29.99
C PRO A 748 -30.07 26.74 29.35
N ALA A 749 -28.76 26.98 29.24
CA ALA A 749 -27.73 26.00 28.92
C ALA A 749 -27.80 24.77 29.85
N LEU A 750 -28.22 23.64 29.30
CA LEU A 750 -28.44 22.38 30.01
C LEU A 750 -27.46 21.26 29.61
N VAL A 751 -26.44 21.56 28.81
CA VAL A 751 -25.46 20.55 28.31
C VAL A 751 -24.18 20.45 29.17
N VAL A 752 -24.03 21.25 30.23
CA VAL A 752 -22.85 21.17 31.15
C VAL A 752 -23.25 21.04 32.63
N ARG A 753 -24.54 20.87 32.95
CA ARG A 753 -24.99 20.93 34.36
C ARG A 753 -24.79 19.64 35.17
N ASN A 754 -24.55 18.49 34.55
CA ASN A 754 -24.43 17.22 35.29
C ASN A 754 -23.00 16.66 35.45
N THR A 755 -21.95 17.39 35.03
CA THR A 755 -20.55 16.93 35.19
C THR A 755 -19.61 17.94 35.84
N SER A 756 -20.13 18.97 36.53
CA SER A 756 -19.28 19.79 37.41
C SER A 756 -19.53 19.44 38.88
N TYR A 757 -18.51 18.81 39.50
CA TYR A 757 -18.30 18.99 40.93
C TYR A 757 -18.26 20.49 41.22
N ARG A 758 -19.05 20.91 42.21
CA ARG A 758 -19.15 22.27 42.75
C ARG A 758 -17.76 22.92 42.88
N SER A 759 -17.54 24.04 42.20
CA SER A 759 -16.54 25.03 42.60
C SER A 759 -17.22 26.40 42.76
N PRO A 760 -16.86 27.22 43.76
CA PRO A 760 -17.68 28.34 44.22
C PRO A 760 -17.69 29.50 43.22
N ARG A 761 -18.82 30.21 43.18
CA ARG A 761 -19.04 31.43 42.41
C ARG A 761 -18.04 32.53 42.81
N HIS A 762 -17.43 33.19 41.83
CA HIS A 762 -17.39 34.66 41.79
C HIS A 762 -16.89 35.20 40.44
N ASP A 763 -17.40 36.39 40.13
CA ASP A 763 -17.30 37.18 38.91
C ASP A 763 -15.86 37.50 38.47
N SER A 764 -15.56 37.35 37.16
CA SER A 764 -14.54 38.07 36.37
C SER A 764 -14.00 37.29 35.14
N VAL A 765 -14.86 36.63 34.34
CA VAL A 765 -14.39 35.76 33.23
C VAL A 765 -14.26 36.50 31.88
N MET A 766 -14.74 37.75 31.74
CA MET A 766 -14.68 38.46 30.45
C MET A 766 -13.27 38.86 29.98
N SER A 767 -12.24 38.83 30.83
CA SER A 767 -10.84 39.11 30.41
C SER A 767 -10.01 37.87 30.05
N ALA A 768 -10.54 36.66 30.28
CA ALA A 768 -9.81 35.40 30.09
C ALA A 768 -9.99 34.77 28.70
N VAL A 769 -11.00 35.19 27.93
CA VAL A 769 -11.28 34.66 26.59
C VAL A 769 -10.25 35.15 25.58
N SER A 770 -9.88 36.44 25.62
CA SER A 770 -8.87 37.02 24.70
C SER A 770 -7.42 36.61 24.99
N ARG A 771 -7.13 35.96 26.14
CA ARG A 771 -5.79 35.42 26.46
C ARG A 771 -5.64 33.92 26.16
N ARG A 772 -6.72 33.20 25.85
CA ARG A 772 -6.68 31.76 25.55
C ARG A 772 -6.34 31.47 24.09
N ASP A 773 -6.79 32.31 23.16
CA ASP A 773 -6.45 32.16 21.74
C ASP A 773 -4.96 32.43 21.46
N SER A 774 -4.29 33.23 22.31
CA SER A 774 -2.83 33.45 22.29
C SER A 774 -2.00 32.36 22.98
N PHE A 775 -2.63 31.47 23.77
CA PHE A 775 -1.93 30.41 24.51
C PHE A 775 -1.67 29.18 23.62
N TRP A 776 -2.60 28.84 22.74
CA TRP A 776 -2.42 27.73 21.80
C TRP A 776 -1.51 28.06 20.63
N THR A 777 -1.49 29.33 20.18
CA THR A 777 -0.57 29.81 19.14
C THR A 777 0.88 29.91 19.59
N SER A 778 1.13 30.15 20.89
CA SER A 778 2.51 30.19 21.42
C SER A 778 3.12 28.80 21.66
N LEU A 779 2.33 27.72 21.62
CA LEU A 779 2.80 26.34 21.70
C LEU A 779 3.13 25.73 20.33
N ASP A 780 2.60 26.28 19.23
CA ASP A 780 2.91 25.81 17.86
C ASP A 780 4.22 26.39 17.31
N GLU A 781 4.77 27.46 17.91
CA GLU A 781 5.99 28.13 17.43
C GLU A 781 7.31 27.58 18.02
N GLY A 782 7.24 26.60 18.94
CA GLY A 782 8.42 26.03 19.59
C GLY A 782 8.57 24.53 19.37
N ASP A 783 9.57 24.14 18.57
CA ASP A 783 10.21 22.82 18.44
C ASP A 783 9.42 21.57 18.86
N GLY A 784 9.01 20.76 17.87
CA GLY A 784 9.00 19.29 17.93
C GLY A 784 8.07 18.56 18.91
N ASN A 785 7.41 19.22 19.86
CA ASN A 785 6.80 18.57 21.02
C ASN A 785 5.27 18.65 21.04
N ALA A 786 4.63 18.37 19.90
CA ALA A 786 3.18 18.41 19.72
C ALA A 786 2.42 17.36 20.57
N ASP A 787 3.09 16.30 21.04
CA ASP A 787 2.46 15.16 21.72
C ASP A 787 2.06 15.45 23.18
N SER A 788 2.69 16.41 23.86
CA SER A 788 2.38 16.72 25.26
C SER A 788 1.06 17.49 25.45
N SER A 789 0.52 18.06 24.37
CA SER A 789 -0.64 18.96 24.41
C SER A 789 -1.99 18.23 24.35
N PHE A 790 -2.06 17.07 23.68
CA PHE A 790 -3.34 16.39 23.44
C PHE A 790 -3.86 15.60 24.64
N VAL A 791 -3.00 15.12 25.54
CA VAL A 791 -3.38 14.36 26.75
C VAL A 791 -4.29 15.17 27.68
N LEU A 792 -4.17 16.51 27.64
CA LEU A 792 -4.96 17.44 28.43
C LEU A 792 -6.29 17.87 27.77
N GLU A 793 -6.60 17.37 26.58
CA GLU A 793 -7.87 17.64 25.89
C GLU A 793 -9.04 16.98 26.63
N GLU A 794 -10.17 17.70 26.77
CA GLU A 794 -11.31 17.26 27.57
C GLU A 794 -11.93 15.93 27.09
N PHE A 795 -11.96 15.68 25.77
CA PHE A 795 -12.51 14.44 25.19
C PHE A 795 -11.63 13.22 25.46
N ILE A 796 -10.31 13.40 25.50
CA ILE A 796 -9.39 12.33 25.88
C ILE A 796 -9.44 12.13 27.38
N ALA A 797 -9.29 13.20 28.19
CA ALA A 797 -9.29 13.06 29.64
C ALA A 797 -10.59 12.45 30.20
N SER A 798 -11.72 12.64 29.51
CA SER A 798 -13.01 12.03 29.86
C SER A 798 -13.22 10.59 29.37
N GLY A 799 -12.30 10.03 28.58
CA GLY A 799 -12.38 8.65 28.07
C GLY A 799 -13.39 8.42 26.95
N ARG A 800 -13.69 9.47 26.18
CA ARG A 800 -14.63 9.40 25.05
C ARG A 800 -13.95 9.07 23.73
N VAL A 801 -12.62 9.03 23.70
CA VAL A 801 -11.83 8.80 22.49
C VAL A 801 -10.99 7.55 22.69
N PHE A 802 -11.01 6.66 21.70
CA PHE A 802 -10.10 5.55 21.55
C PHE A 802 -9.19 5.81 20.36
N MET A 803 -7.88 5.64 20.56
CA MET A 803 -6.86 5.80 19.52
C MET A 803 -6.10 4.49 19.32
N ASN A 804 -5.81 4.17 18.06
CA ASN A 804 -5.05 2.96 17.70
C ASN A 804 -3.60 2.98 18.22
N SER A 805 -3.04 4.16 18.48
CA SER A 805 -1.70 4.34 19.05
C SER A 805 -1.50 3.63 20.40
N MET A 806 -2.57 3.42 21.17
CA MET A 806 -2.49 2.67 22.43
C MET A 806 -2.00 1.22 22.20
N ILE A 807 -2.38 0.60 21.09
CA ILE A 807 -1.96 -0.75 20.73
C ILE A 807 -0.52 -0.74 20.20
N ASP A 808 -0.08 0.36 19.58
CA ASP A 808 1.33 0.54 19.18
C ASP A 808 2.27 0.63 20.38
N SER A 809 1.90 1.39 21.41
CA SER A 809 2.68 1.48 22.66
C SER A 809 2.85 0.09 23.30
N LEU A 810 1.80 -0.75 23.26
CA LEU A 810 1.85 -2.11 23.81
C LEU A 810 2.94 -2.98 23.18
N MET A 811 3.25 -2.80 21.88
CA MET A 811 4.29 -3.59 21.23
C MET A 811 5.66 -3.39 21.85
N SER A 812 6.02 -2.13 22.12
CA SER A 812 7.30 -1.80 22.76
C SER A 812 7.41 -2.44 24.15
N GLU A 813 6.28 -2.51 24.87
CA GLU A 813 6.20 -3.03 26.23
C GLU A 813 6.25 -4.57 26.32
N CYS A 814 5.90 -5.30 25.25
CA CYS A 814 5.91 -6.78 25.25
C CYS A 814 7.30 -7.38 25.55
N TYR A 815 8.36 -6.68 25.14
CA TYR A 815 9.74 -7.12 25.42
C TYR A 815 10.12 -6.94 26.90
N ARG A 816 9.64 -5.85 27.53
CA ARG A 816 9.89 -5.55 28.94
C ARG A 816 9.00 -6.34 29.89
N LYS A 817 7.72 -6.49 29.52
CA LYS A 817 6.63 -7.04 30.33
C LYS A 817 6.09 -8.29 29.63
N PRO A 818 6.70 -9.47 29.86
CA PRO A 818 6.26 -10.70 29.20
C PRO A 818 4.81 -11.01 29.56
N TRP A 819 3.96 -11.35 28.59
CA TRP A 819 2.53 -11.67 28.81
C TRP A 819 1.65 -10.48 29.22
N ILE A 820 2.07 -9.24 28.94
CA ILE A 820 1.24 -8.05 29.15
C ILE A 820 -0.07 -8.11 28.36
N THR A 821 -0.07 -8.76 27.20
CA THR A 821 -1.25 -9.05 26.36
C THR A 821 -2.29 -9.87 27.13
N GLN A 822 -1.86 -10.96 27.78
CA GLN A 822 -2.70 -11.81 28.62
C GLN A 822 -3.22 -11.06 29.84
N PHE A 823 -2.36 -10.26 30.51
CA PHE A 823 -2.76 -9.41 31.62
C PHE A 823 -3.89 -8.44 31.23
N LEU A 824 -3.74 -7.75 30.09
CA LEU A 824 -4.75 -6.82 29.59
C LEU A 824 -6.05 -7.53 29.24
N HIS A 825 -5.97 -8.70 28.59
CA HIS A 825 -7.16 -9.50 28.30
C HIS A 825 -7.91 -9.88 29.58
N LEU A 826 -7.20 -10.34 30.63
CA LEU A 826 -7.81 -10.67 31.92
C LEU A 826 -8.39 -9.44 32.62
N LEU A 827 -7.73 -8.27 32.51
CA LEU A 827 -8.21 -7.02 33.10
C LEU A 827 -9.53 -6.55 32.47
N ILE A 828 -9.71 -6.80 31.16
CA ILE A 828 -10.88 -6.33 30.40
C ILE A 828 -12.02 -7.35 30.43
N SER A 829 -11.70 -8.63 30.17
CA SER A 829 -12.67 -9.71 29.94
C SER A 829 -12.86 -10.63 31.16
N GLY A 830 -12.05 -10.50 32.21
CA GLY A 830 -12.14 -11.34 33.41
C GLY A 830 -11.36 -12.66 33.31
N SER A 831 -11.47 -13.50 34.34
CA SER A 831 -10.71 -14.76 34.47
C SER A 831 -11.35 -15.91 33.69
N ILE A 832 -10.54 -16.65 32.93
CA ILE A 832 -10.95 -17.83 32.15
C ILE A 832 -11.56 -18.94 33.02
N ASN A 833 -11.12 -19.08 34.28
CA ASN A 833 -11.65 -20.11 35.18
C ASN A 833 -13.11 -19.83 35.62
N ASP A 834 -13.62 -18.62 35.40
CA ASP A 834 -15.03 -18.31 35.64
C ASP A 834 -15.93 -18.76 34.46
N LEU A 835 -15.36 -19.04 33.26
CA LEU A 835 -16.14 -19.60 32.14
C LEU A 835 -16.70 -20.99 32.46
N GLU A 836 -15.94 -21.86 33.15
CA GLU A 836 -16.46 -23.18 33.57
C GLU A 836 -17.63 -23.07 34.55
N ARG A 837 -17.73 -21.96 35.30
CA ARG A 837 -18.84 -21.70 36.24
C ARG A 837 -20.04 -21.02 35.58
N VAL A 838 -19.83 -20.29 34.49
CA VAL A 838 -20.87 -19.54 33.76
C VAL A 838 -21.45 -20.35 32.58
N ALA A 839 -20.74 -21.36 32.07
CA ALA A 839 -21.25 -22.26 31.03
C ALA A 839 -22.62 -22.91 31.34
N PRO A 840 -22.95 -23.28 32.60
CA PRO A 840 -24.30 -23.74 32.94
C PRO A 840 -25.36 -22.63 32.97
N ALA A 841 -24.96 -21.38 33.20
CA ALA A 841 -25.85 -20.21 33.29
C ALA A 841 -26.17 -19.57 31.92
N LEU A 842 -25.34 -19.82 30.91
CA LEU A 842 -25.66 -19.59 29.49
C LEU A 842 -26.69 -20.60 28.95
N GLY A 843 -27.08 -21.58 29.77
CA GLY A 843 -28.18 -22.50 29.50
C GLY A 843 -29.53 -21.80 29.56
N CYS A 844 -30.04 -21.38 28.41
CA CYS A 844 -31.49 -21.33 28.16
C CYS A 844 -32.07 -22.76 28.14
N GLY A 845 -31.87 -23.51 29.21
CA GLY A 845 -32.33 -24.88 29.42
C GLY A 845 -33.54 -24.90 30.35
N GLY A 846 -34.62 -24.26 29.93
CA GLY A 846 -35.93 -24.44 30.55
C GLY A 846 -36.91 -24.97 29.49
N PRO A 847 -37.66 -26.05 29.74
CA PRO A 847 -38.59 -26.65 28.76
C PRO A 847 -39.78 -25.75 28.36
N ASN A 848 -39.77 -24.48 28.74
CA ASN A 848 -40.79 -23.47 28.45
C ASN A 848 -40.22 -22.14 27.90
N ALA A 849 -38.92 -22.06 27.54
CA ALA A 849 -38.39 -20.90 26.82
C ALA A 849 -38.71 -21.00 25.31
N VAL A 850 -40.00 -20.99 25.01
CA VAL A 850 -40.52 -20.71 23.68
C VAL A 850 -40.11 -19.27 23.36
N TRP A 851 -39.42 -19.07 22.24
CA TRP A 851 -39.21 -17.78 21.59
C TRP A 851 -40.48 -16.92 21.74
N CYS A 852 -40.45 -15.92 22.62
CA CYS A 852 -41.63 -15.12 22.91
C CYS A 852 -41.77 -14.02 21.84
N CYS A 853 -42.03 -14.42 20.59
CA CYS A 853 -42.78 -13.59 19.67
C CYS A 853 -44.24 -13.61 20.15
N ARG A 854 -44.62 -12.76 21.12
CA ARG A 854 -46.03 -12.43 21.31
C ARG A 854 -46.47 -11.55 20.15
N ILE A 855 -47.25 -12.15 19.27
CA ILE A 855 -47.99 -11.49 18.20
C ILE A 855 -49.07 -10.60 18.84
N PRO A 856 -49.18 -9.31 18.52
CA PRO A 856 -50.43 -8.59 18.66
C PRO A 856 -51.37 -9.06 17.55
N GLU A 857 -52.48 -9.71 17.92
CA GLU A 857 -53.57 -10.03 17.00
C GLU A 857 -54.10 -8.73 16.37
N VAL A 858 -53.97 -8.61 15.04
CA VAL A 858 -54.69 -7.60 14.25
C VAL A 858 -55.59 -8.34 13.28
N SER A 859 -56.88 -8.05 13.41
CA SER A 859 -58.01 -8.60 12.67
C SER A 859 -57.85 -8.53 11.15
N GLU A 860 -57.97 -9.67 10.48
CA GLU A 860 -58.09 -9.79 9.03
C GLU A 860 -59.48 -9.37 8.53
N THR A 861 -59.52 -8.45 7.56
CA THR A 861 -60.56 -8.45 6.52
C THR A 861 -59.92 -8.14 5.17
N ALA A 862 -59.96 -9.12 4.26
CA ALA A 862 -60.28 -9.02 2.82
C ALA A 862 -59.53 -10.07 1.94
N SER A 863 -60.34 -10.91 1.31
CA SER A 863 -60.11 -11.84 0.17
C SER A 863 -59.37 -11.19 -1.03
N ALA A 864 -58.64 -11.81 -1.97
CA ALA A 864 -58.60 -13.13 -2.64
C ALA A 864 -57.35 -13.15 -3.58
N PRO A 865 -57.15 -14.07 -4.56
CA PRO A 865 -57.41 -15.51 -4.70
C PRO A 865 -56.12 -16.35 -4.98
N ARG A 866 -56.23 -17.69 -4.94
CA ARG A 866 -55.16 -18.69 -5.17
C ARG A 866 -54.69 -18.81 -6.64
N PRO A 867 -53.45 -19.27 -6.91
CA PRO A 867 -53.11 -19.99 -8.14
C PRO A 867 -52.89 -21.51 -7.92
N ALA A 868 -52.97 -22.25 -9.03
CA ALA A 868 -53.03 -23.71 -9.19
C ALA A 868 -51.64 -24.42 -9.10
N PRO A 869 -51.55 -25.78 -9.09
CA PRO A 869 -50.29 -26.52 -8.88
C PRO A 869 -49.46 -26.65 -10.17
N PRO A 870 -48.19 -27.12 -10.10
CA PRO A 870 -47.12 -26.63 -10.97
C PRO A 870 -47.02 -27.39 -12.29
N CYS A 871 -46.62 -26.65 -13.35
CA CYS A 871 -46.11 -27.21 -14.58
C CYS A 871 -44.57 -27.17 -14.56
N VAL A 872 -43.93 -28.27 -14.99
CA VAL A 872 -42.50 -28.38 -15.21
C VAL A 872 -42.12 -27.52 -16.42
N GLU A 873 -41.36 -26.45 -16.22
CA GLU A 873 -40.79 -25.64 -17.30
C GLU A 873 -39.28 -25.41 -17.11
N MET A 874 -38.56 -25.40 -18.24
CA MET A 874 -37.11 -25.26 -18.38
C MET A 874 -36.54 -24.10 -17.55
N SER A 875 -35.38 -24.31 -16.92
CA SER A 875 -34.70 -23.34 -16.06
C SER A 875 -34.63 -21.94 -16.70
N ALA A 876 -35.34 -20.97 -16.10
CA ALA A 876 -35.32 -19.59 -16.54
C ALA A 876 -33.98 -18.93 -16.20
N PHE A 877 -33.39 -18.16 -17.12
CA PHE A 877 -32.21 -17.34 -16.85
C PHE A 877 -32.45 -16.37 -15.70
N ARG A 878 -31.44 -16.12 -14.86
CA ARG A 878 -31.55 -15.25 -13.69
C ARG A 878 -31.98 -13.85 -14.09
N SER A 879 -32.92 -13.27 -13.35
CA SER A 879 -33.50 -11.95 -13.62
C SER A 879 -32.74 -10.78 -12.97
N LYS A 880 -31.85 -11.07 -12.02
CA LYS A 880 -31.04 -10.10 -11.28
C LYS A 880 -29.58 -10.55 -11.22
N PHE A 881 -28.67 -9.58 -11.22
CA PHE A 881 -27.24 -9.79 -11.03
C PHE A 881 -26.81 -9.26 -9.67
N LEU A 882 -25.98 -10.02 -8.97
CA LEU A 882 -25.36 -9.60 -7.71
C LEU A 882 -24.17 -8.71 -8.02
N TYR A 883 -24.38 -7.40 -7.93
CA TYR A 883 -23.32 -6.44 -8.17
C TYR A 883 -22.30 -6.47 -7.04
N PRO A 884 -20.99 -6.34 -7.33
CA PRO A 884 -20.01 -6.06 -6.29
C PRO A 884 -20.30 -4.70 -5.66
N GLY A 885 -19.71 -4.42 -4.50
CA GLY A 885 -19.73 -3.09 -3.90
C GLY A 885 -19.31 -1.99 -4.88
N LYS A 886 -19.58 -0.72 -4.53
CA LYS A 886 -19.36 0.43 -5.42
C LYS A 886 -17.94 0.44 -6.02
N VAL A 887 -17.85 0.23 -7.34
CA VAL A 887 -16.58 0.20 -8.08
C VAL A 887 -16.09 1.65 -8.26
N ASN A 888 -15.06 2.05 -7.51
CA ASN A 888 -14.39 3.34 -7.68
C ASN A 888 -12.95 3.12 -8.16
N TRP A 889 -12.62 3.63 -9.35
CA TRP A 889 -11.29 3.49 -9.94
C TRP A 889 -10.79 4.84 -10.49
N PHE A 890 -10.03 5.57 -9.67
CA PHE A 890 -9.47 6.89 -10.00
C PHE A 890 -8.03 7.04 -9.49
N PRO A 891 -7.03 6.44 -10.16
CA PRO A 891 -5.62 6.51 -9.75
C PRO A 891 -5.04 7.93 -9.81
N GLY A 892 -4.03 8.23 -8.98
CA GLY A 892 -3.44 9.57 -8.83
C GLY A 892 -2.96 10.24 -10.13
N HIS A 893 -2.47 9.47 -11.11
CA HIS A 893 -2.11 10.00 -12.44
C HIS A 893 -3.32 10.60 -13.19
N MET A 894 -4.54 10.13 -12.94
CA MET A 894 -5.76 10.67 -13.54
C MET A 894 -6.19 12.01 -12.91
N ALA A 895 -5.85 12.25 -11.64
CA ALA A 895 -6.04 13.55 -11.00
C ALA A 895 -5.13 14.63 -11.64
N LEU A 896 -3.88 14.27 -11.93
CA LEU A 896 -2.94 15.13 -12.66
C LEU A 896 -3.45 15.45 -14.07
N ALA A 897 -3.91 14.42 -14.80
CA ALA A 897 -4.51 14.54 -16.12
C ALA A 897 -5.73 15.49 -16.12
N ARG A 898 -6.61 15.38 -15.11
CA ARG A 898 -7.75 16.29 -14.93
C ARG A 898 -7.30 17.74 -14.76
N ARG A 899 -6.31 18.01 -13.90
CA ARG A 899 -5.79 19.37 -13.65
C ARG A 899 -5.17 19.98 -14.91
N GLN A 900 -4.37 19.20 -15.65
CA GLN A 900 -3.76 19.63 -16.91
C GLN A 900 -4.81 19.95 -17.98
N MET A 901 -5.85 19.13 -18.08
CA MET A 901 -6.96 19.31 -19.00
C MET A 901 -7.72 20.62 -18.72
N VAL A 902 -7.98 20.94 -17.46
CA VAL A 902 -8.63 22.20 -17.06
C VAL A 902 -7.73 23.40 -17.34
N ALA A 903 -6.42 23.29 -17.12
CA ALA A 903 -5.46 24.37 -17.38
C ALA A 903 -5.32 24.74 -18.87
N GLN A 904 -5.55 23.79 -19.79
CA GLN A 904 -5.47 24.01 -21.24
C GLN A 904 -6.80 24.52 -21.85
N MET A 905 -7.85 24.70 -21.05
CA MET A 905 -9.20 25.01 -21.52
C MET A 905 -9.31 26.35 -22.25
N ASP A 906 -8.69 27.39 -21.69
CA ASP A 906 -8.83 28.76 -22.20
C ASP A 906 -8.23 28.91 -23.61
N ALA A 907 -7.26 28.06 -23.95
CA ALA A 907 -6.59 28.02 -25.24
C ALA A 907 -7.34 27.22 -26.32
N VAL A 908 -8.48 26.60 -26.00
CA VAL A 908 -9.24 25.72 -26.91
C VAL A 908 -10.47 26.44 -27.48
N ASP A 909 -10.72 26.27 -28.79
CA ASP A 909 -11.85 26.85 -29.50
C ASP A 909 -13.07 25.91 -29.54
N VAL A 910 -12.83 24.59 -29.66
CA VAL A 910 -13.87 23.57 -29.86
C VAL A 910 -13.57 22.31 -29.04
N LEU A 911 -14.61 21.75 -28.41
CA LEU A 911 -14.51 20.51 -27.63
C LEU A 911 -15.14 19.33 -28.38
N ILE A 912 -14.39 18.23 -28.50
CA ILE A 912 -14.89 16.92 -28.96
C ILE A 912 -14.92 15.98 -27.76
N GLU A 913 -16.11 15.54 -27.35
CA GLU A 913 -16.27 14.48 -26.36
C GLU A 913 -16.48 13.14 -27.07
N VAL A 914 -15.58 12.19 -26.85
CA VAL A 914 -15.66 10.85 -27.42
C VAL A 914 -16.28 9.90 -26.41
N ARG A 915 -17.38 9.25 -26.80
CA ARG A 915 -18.10 8.23 -26.02
C ARG A 915 -18.08 6.89 -26.75
N ASP A 916 -18.20 5.78 -26.02
CA ASP A 916 -18.33 4.45 -26.62
C ASP A 916 -19.80 4.21 -26.97
N ALA A 917 -20.12 3.95 -28.24
CA ALA A 917 -21.49 3.77 -28.74
C ALA A 917 -22.21 2.55 -28.12
N ARG A 918 -21.47 1.62 -27.50
CA ARG A 918 -22.05 0.51 -26.75
C ARG A 918 -22.63 0.96 -25.40
N ILE A 919 -22.10 2.03 -24.82
CA ILE A 919 -22.49 2.57 -23.51
C ILE A 919 -22.56 4.12 -23.56
N PRO A 920 -23.49 4.70 -24.37
CA PRO A 920 -23.54 6.13 -24.64
C PRO A 920 -23.74 7.03 -23.41
N TRP A 921 -24.36 6.53 -22.34
CA TRP A 921 -24.65 7.24 -21.09
C TRP A 921 -23.65 6.89 -20.01
N SER A 922 -23.32 5.61 -19.83
CA SER A 922 -22.32 5.19 -18.84
C SER A 922 -20.92 5.71 -19.17
N SER A 923 -20.60 5.94 -20.46
CA SER A 923 -19.33 6.56 -20.89
C SER A 923 -19.33 8.09 -20.93
N ALA A 924 -20.42 8.73 -20.50
CA ALA A 924 -20.47 10.17 -20.32
C ALA A 924 -19.52 10.59 -19.20
N ASN A 925 -18.90 11.76 -19.34
CA ASN A 925 -18.07 12.30 -18.27
C ASN A 925 -18.75 13.53 -17.62
N PRO A 926 -19.48 13.39 -16.51
CA PRO A 926 -20.08 14.51 -15.77
C PRO A 926 -19.12 15.66 -15.39
N VAL A 927 -17.82 15.36 -15.22
CA VAL A 927 -16.81 16.41 -14.97
C VAL A 927 -16.74 17.39 -16.15
N LEU A 928 -17.10 16.94 -17.35
CA LEU A 928 -17.24 17.79 -18.53
C LEU A 928 -18.42 18.77 -18.46
N GLU A 929 -19.41 18.51 -17.63
CA GLU A 929 -20.59 19.38 -17.50
C GLU A 929 -20.35 20.44 -16.43
N GLU A 930 -19.69 20.08 -15.33
CA GLU A 930 -19.32 21.00 -14.24
C GLU A 930 -18.17 21.95 -14.61
N ALA A 931 -17.13 21.46 -15.30
CA ALA A 931 -15.90 22.23 -15.51
C ALA A 931 -15.90 23.15 -16.74
N PHE A 932 -16.87 23.02 -17.66
CA PHE A 932 -16.73 23.59 -19.02
C PHE A 932 -17.66 24.77 -19.31
N GLY A 933 -18.64 25.07 -18.45
CA GLY A 933 -19.61 26.15 -18.68
C GLY A 933 -20.37 26.01 -20.01
N LYS A 934 -21.38 26.87 -20.24
CA LYS A 934 -22.17 26.85 -21.49
C LYS A 934 -21.52 27.59 -22.67
N SER A 935 -20.27 28.06 -22.57
CA SER A 935 -19.72 29.07 -23.48
C SER A 935 -18.93 28.55 -24.69
N LYS A 936 -18.51 27.27 -24.72
CA LYS A 936 -17.71 26.69 -25.82
C LYS A 936 -18.51 25.65 -26.62
N PRO A 937 -18.39 25.61 -27.96
CA PRO A 937 -19.09 24.63 -28.80
C PRO A 937 -18.59 23.20 -28.56
N ARG A 938 -19.52 22.29 -28.24
CA ARG A 938 -19.27 20.87 -27.90
C ARG A 938 -19.89 19.94 -28.93
N LEU A 939 -19.11 18.98 -29.42
CA LEU A 939 -19.56 17.87 -30.26
C LEU A 939 -19.40 16.54 -29.52
N VAL A 940 -20.48 15.80 -29.36
CA VAL A 940 -20.46 14.44 -28.81
C VAL A 940 -20.27 13.44 -29.93
N VAL A 941 -19.17 12.68 -29.90
CA VAL A 941 -18.82 11.68 -30.90
C VAL A 941 -18.95 10.28 -30.31
N PHE A 942 -19.98 9.55 -30.72
CA PHE A 942 -20.16 8.14 -30.38
C PHE A 942 -19.31 7.26 -31.29
N ASN A 943 -18.18 6.78 -30.77
CA ASN A 943 -17.22 5.94 -31.47
C ASN A 943 -17.51 4.44 -31.27
N LYS A 944 -16.89 3.57 -32.08
CA LYS A 944 -17.12 2.10 -32.10
C LYS A 944 -18.54 1.70 -32.50
N THR A 945 -19.15 2.47 -33.39
CA THR A 945 -20.50 2.18 -33.92
C THR A 945 -20.60 0.85 -34.65
N ASP A 946 -19.47 0.30 -35.08
CA ASP A 946 -19.35 -1.04 -35.64
C ASP A 946 -19.49 -2.18 -34.63
N LEU A 947 -19.49 -1.88 -33.33
CA LEU A 947 -19.74 -2.82 -32.22
C LEU A 947 -21.06 -2.54 -31.48
N ALA A 948 -21.72 -1.42 -31.82
CA ALA A 948 -23.00 -1.02 -31.22
C ALA A 948 -24.19 -1.43 -32.10
N ASN A 949 -25.38 -1.48 -31.50
CA ASN A 949 -26.60 -1.85 -32.23
C ASN A 949 -27.04 -0.70 -33.17
N SER A 950 -27.11 -0.96 -34.48
CA SER A 950 -27.48 0.04 -35.50
C SER A 950 -28.92 0.56 -35.32
N ASN A 951 -29.83 -0.29 -34.86
CA ASN A 951 -31.26 0.04 -34.73
C ASN A 951 -31.54 1.03 -33.59
N MET A 952 -30.57 1.19 -32.68
CA MET A 952 -30.68 2.09 -31.53
C MET A 952 -30.09 3.47 -31.78
N GLN A 953 -29.34 3.69 -32.88
CA GLN A 953 -28.63 4.94 -33.14
C GLN A 953 -29.56 6.16 -33.20
N GLN A 954 -30.70 6.04 -33.88
CA GLN A 954 -31.68 7.14 -33.98
C GLN A 954 -32.29 7.48 -32.61
N LYS A 955 -32.51 6.48 -31.75
CA LYS A 955 -33.05 6.69 -30.40
C LYS A 955 -32.01 7.34 -29.48
N VAL A 956 -30.76 6.89 -29.54
CA VAL A 956 -29.64 7.53 -28.82
C VAL A 956 -29.48 8.97 -29.28
N GLU A 957 -29.59 9.26 -30.58
CA GLU A 957 -29.50 10.64 -31.10
C GLU A 957 -30.64 11.53 -30.58
N ALA A 958 -31.87 11.02 -30.57
CA ALA A 958 -33.03 11.75 -30.05
C ALA A 958 -32.91 12.04 -28.55
N GLN A 959 -32.47 11.06 -27.76
CA GLN A 959 -32.24 11.21 -26.32
C GLN A 959 -31.03 12.11 -26.01
N CYS A 960 -29.97 12.09 -26.85
CA CYS A 960 -28.82 13.00 -26.74
C CYS A 960 -29.28 14.45 -26.86
N LYS A 961 -30.14 14.73 -27.84
CA LYS A 961 -30.73 16.06 -28.05
C LYS A 961 -31.67 16.50 -26.92
N SER A 962 -32.41 15.57 -26.31
CA SER A 962 -33.31 15.90 -25.19
C SER A 962 -32.57 16.14 -23.87
N GLN A 963 -31.50 15.39 -23.58
CA GLN A 963 -30.76 15.49 -22.32
C GLN A 963 -29.71 16.62 -22.31
N LEU A 964 -29.01 16.88 -23.44
CA LEU A 964 -27.93 17.88 -23.52
C LEU A 964 -28.35 19.22 -24.16
N GLY A 965 -29.62 19.36 -24.55
CA GLY A 965 -30.21 20.56 -25.15
C GLY A 965 -29.85 20.80 -26.63
N SER A 966 -30.61 21.66 -27.33
CA SER A 966 -30.50 21.93 -28.78
C SER A 966 -29.17 22.56 -29.25
N ALA A 967 -28.24 22.88 -28.34
CA ALA A 967 -26.95 23.49 -28.64
C ALA A 967 -25.79 22.48 -28.81
N THR A 968 -26.00 21.21 -28.45
CA THR A 968 -24.97 20.16 -28.52
C THR A 968 -25.28 19.20 -29.67
N ASP A 969 -24.38 19.14 -30.66
CA ASP A 969 -24.51 18.19 -31.77
C ASP A 969 -23.92 16.82 -31.40
N CYS A 970 -24.51 15.74 -31.92
CA CYS A 970 -24.05 14.37 -31.70
C CYS A 970 -23.76 13.67 -33.05
N LEU A 971 -22.62 12.99 -33.19
CA LEU A 971 -22.21 12.26 -34.39
C LEU A 971 -21.74 10.84 -34.08
N PHE A 972 -22.19 9.88 -34.90
CA PHE A 972 -21.78 8.48 -34.85
C PHE A 972 -20.59 8.22 -35.78
N THR A 973 -19.53 7.59 -35.29
CA THR A 973 -18.33 7.24 -36.06
C THR A 973 -17.81 5.84 -35.76
N SER A 974 -17.04 5.29 -36.68
CA SER A 974 -16.22 4.09 -36.48
C SER A 974 -14.84 4.41 -37.03
N VAL A 975 -13.90 4.68 -36.12
CA VAL A 975 -12.52 5.06 -36.46
C VAL A 975 -11.82 3.92 -37.20
N THR A 976 -12.03 2.68 -36.75
CA THR A 976 -11.48 1.46 -37.37
C THR A 976 -11.90 1.31 -38.83
N LYS A 977 -13.14 1.70 -39.17
CA LYS A 977 -13.69 1.65 -40.53
C LYS A 977 -13.63 3.00 -41.28
N GLY A 978 -13.00 4.02 -40.70
CA GLY A 978 -12.83 5.34 -41.32
C GLY A 978 -14.12 6.15 -41.57
N LYS A 979 -15.24 5.80 -40.92
CA LYS A 979 -16.57 6.38 -41.23
C LYS A 979 -16.76 7.76 -40.61
N ARG A 980 -17.25 8.73 -41.40
CA ARG A 980 -17.69 10.09 -40.96
C ARG A 980 -16.61 10.97 -40.28
N LEU A 981 -15.32 10.63 -40.40
CA LEU A 981 -14.22 11.42 -39.83
C LEU A 981 -14.09 12.82 -40.45
N HIS A 982 -14.34 12.94 -41.76
CA HIS A 982 -14.35 14.23 -42.45
C HIS A 982 -15.49 15.15 -41.97
N ALA A 983 -16.64 14.58 -41.59
CA ALA A 983 -17.77 15.36 -41.08
C ALA A 983 -17.44 15.97 -39.71
N ILE A 984 -16.70 15.26 -38.85
CA ILE A 984 -16.23 15.77 -37.54
C ILE A 984 -15.31 16.98 -37.73
N LEU A 985 -14.32 16.88 -38.64
CA LEU A 985 -13.40 17.99 -38.91
C LEU A 985 -14.10 19.20 -39.56
N GLN A 986 -15.06 18.96 -40.45
CA GLN A 986 -15.88 20.03 -41.05
C GLN A 986 -16.74 20.74 -40.01
N TRP A 987 -17.32 19.99 -39.06
CA TRP A 987 -18.09 20.55 -37.96
C TRP A 987 -17.23 21.45 -37.06
N CYS A 988 -16.01 21.03 -36.72
CA CYS A 988 -15.09 21.81 -35.88
C CYS A 988 -14.70 23.13 -36.55
N ASN A 989 -14.40 23.11 -37.85
CA ASN A 989 -14.09 24.32 -38.60
C ASN A 989 -15.25 25.30 -38.67
N LYS A 990 -16.49 24.80 -38.78
CA LYS A 990 -17.70 25.62 -38.86
C LYS A 990 -18.01 26.33 -37.52
N HIS A 991 -17.78 25.67 -36.39
CA HIS A 991 -18.15 26.18 -35.06
C HIS A 991 -17.00 26.83 -34.28
N SER A 992 -15.77 26.86 -34.83
CA SER A 992 -14.65 27.59 -34.20
C SER A 992 -14.89 29.11 -34.18
N GLY A 993 -14.61 29.76 -33.04
CA GLY A 993 -14.80 31.20 -32.82
C GLY A 993 -13.54 32.06 -33.03
N ALA A 994 -12.45 31.50 -33.56
CA ALA A 994 -11.17 32.21 -33.65
C ALA A 994 -11.27 33.52 -34.48
N GLN A 995 -10.81 34.64 -33.92
CA GLN A 995 -10.84 35.96 -34.58
C GLN A 995 -9.91 36.04 -35.82
N PHE A 996 -8.89 35.17 -35.91
CA PHE A 996 -7.92 35.12 -37.02
C PHE A 996 -7.84 33.71 -37.64
N LYS A 997 -8.92 33.26 -38.29
CA LYS A 997 -9.00 31.92 -38.93
C LYS A 997 -7.97 31.73 -40.06
N SER A 998 -7.51 32.78 -40.74
CA SER A 998 -6.57 32.65 -41.87
C SER A 998 -5.12 32.38 -41.45
N THR A 999 -4.71 32.78 -40.24
CA THR A 999 -3.28 32.73 -39.81
C THR A 999 -3.01 31.74 -38.67
N ALA A 1000 -3.93 31.58 -37.71
CA ALA A 1000 -3.68 30.83 -36.47
C ALA A 1000 -4.25 29.39 -36.45
N GLY A 1001 -5.25 29.07 -37.29
CA GLY A 1001 -5.93 27.77 -37.25
C GLY A 1001 -6.94 27.62 -36.11
N SER A 1002 -7.60 26.46 -36.01
CA SER A 1002 -8.59 26.17 -34.95
C SER A 1002 -8.02 25.17 -33.93
N MET A 1003 -8.07 25.50 -32.63
CA MET A 1003 -7.65 24.62 -31.55
C MET A 1003 -8.80 23.72 -31.09
N VAL A 1004 -8.62 22.41 -31.23
CA VAL A 1004 -9.64 21.39 -30.91
C VAL A 1004 -9.10 20.46 -29.82
N MET A 1005 -9.87 20.27 -28.76
CA MET A 1005 -9.52 19.33 -27.69
C MET A 1005 -10.41 18.09 -27.73
N VAL A 1006 -9.80 16.91 -27.68
CA VAL A 1006 -10.51 15.61 -27.68
C VAL A 1006 -10.50 15.05 -26.27
N VAL A 1007 -11.67 14.84 -25.66
CA VAL A 1007 -11.83 14.38 -24.26
C VAL A 1007 -12.76 13.18 -24.18
N GLY A 1008 -12.67 12.41 -23.10
CA GLY A 1008 -13.53 11.26 -22.81
C GLY A 1008 -12.86 10.23 -21.89
N ILE A 1009 -13.63 9.29 -21.34
CA ILE A 1009 -13.11 8.26 -20.44
C ILE A 1009 -12.12 7.30 -21.14
N PRO A 1010 -11.30 6.50 -20.42
CA PRO A 1010 -10.39 5.55 -21.04
C PRO A 1010 -11.07 4.59 -22.03
N ASN A 1011 -10.30 4.10 -23.01
CA ASN A 1011 -10.73 3.06 -23.97
C ASN A 1011 -11.95 3.35 -24.87
N VAL A 1012 -12.51 4.56 -24.90
CA VAL A 1012 -13.52 5.01 -25.91
C VAL A 1012 -12.95 5.21 -27.33
N GLY A 1013 -11.62 5.20 -27.47
CA GLY A 1013 -10.94 5.31 -28.78
C GLY A 1013 -10.44 6.71 -29.16
N LYS A 1014 -10.17 7.58 -28.19
CA LYS A 1014 -9.60 8.94 -28.41
C LYS A 1014 -8.28 8.94 -29.19
N SER A 1015 -7.28 8.21 -28.71
CA SER A 1015 -5.96 8.15 -29.38
C SER A 1015 -6.02 7.46 -30.74
N SER A 1016 -7.01 6.57 -30.97
CA SER A 1016 -7.30 6.03 -32.31
C SER A 1016 -7.86 7.12 -33.24
N LEU A 1017 -8.81 7.92 -32.77
CA LEU A 1017 -9.38 9.06 -33.52
C LEU A 1017 -8.28 10.08 -33.89
N ILE A 1018 -7.39 10.39 -32.95
CA ILE A 1018 -6.27 11.31 -33.15
C ILE A 1018 -5.24 10.77 -34.14
N ASN A 1019 -4.85 9.50 -34.03
CA ASN A 1019 -3.94 8.87 -34.98
C ASN A 1019 -4.52 8.83 -36.40
N GLU A 1020 -5.83 8.68 -36.52
CA GLU A 1020 -6.53 8.69 -37.79
C GLU A 1020 -6.62 10.10 -38.39
N PHE A 1021 -6.89 11.13 -37.58
CA PHE A 1021 -6.75 12.54 -38.02
C PHE A 1021 -5.31 12.86 -38.48
N ARG A 1022 -4.29 12.31 -37.82
CA ARG A 1022 -2.89 12.42 -38.24
C ARG A 1022 -2.63 11.71 -39.58
N ARG A 1023 -3.29 10.57 -39.85
CA ARG A 1023 -3.21 9.85 -41.14
C ARG A 1023 -3.82 10.68 -42.28
N LEU A 1024 -4.95 11.33 -42.04
CA LEU A 1024 -5.63 12.18 -43.02
C LEU A 1024 -4.84 13.45 -43.40
N SER A 1025 -3.84 13.85 -42.59
CA SER A 1025 -3.06 15.08 -42.79
C SER A 1025 -1.76 14.93 -43.61
N ASN A 1026 -1.14 13.76 -43.72
CA ASN A 1026 0.24 13.63 -44.23
C ASN A 1026 0.37 12.92 -45.59
N SER A 1027 1.16 13.52 -46.48
CA SER A 1027 1.67 12.93 -47.72
C SER A 1027 2.69 11.80 -47.40
N GLN A 1028 2.63 10.68 -48.12
CA GLN A 1028 3.42 9.45 -47.88
C GLN A 1028 4.96 9.60 -47.82
N LYS A 1029 5.54 10.79 -48.03
CA LYS A 1029 7.00 11.01 -48.04
C LYS A 1029 7.64 11.46 -46.72
N LEU A 1030 6.88 11.87 -45.70
CA LEU A 1030 7.41 12.39 -44.42
C LEU A 1030 7.09 11.54 -43.18
N ALA A 1031 6.73 10.26 -43.35
CA ALA A 1031 6.30 9.38 -42.26
C ALA A 1031 7.44 8.62 -41.53
N LYS A 1032 8.69 8.69 -42.01
CA LYS A 1032 9.84 8.12 -41.30
C LYS A 1032 10.37 9.13 -40.27
N GLY A 1033 9.81 9.15 -39.06
CA GLY A 1033 10.47 9.81 -37.92
C GLY A 1033 9.60 10.33 -36.76
N ARG A 1034 8.30 10.56 -36.91
CA ARG A 1034 7.44 11.04 -35.81
C ARG A 1034 6.69 9.89 -35.12
N LYS A 1035 6.79 9.82 -33.77
CA LYS A 1035 6.19 8.76 -32.94
C LYS A 1035 4.65 8.83 -32.98
N ARG A 1036 3.99 7.68 -33.20
CA ARG A 1036 2.52 7.52 -33.16
C ARG A 1036 2.03 7.61 -31.70
N ALA A 1037 0.79 8.04 -31.48
CA ALA A 1037 0.19 7.97 -30.14
C ALA A 1037 -0.01 6.48 -29.79
N THR A 1038 0.44 6.06 -28.60
CA THR A 1038 0.37 4.68 -28.15
C THR A 1038 -1.08 4.28 -27.93
N VAL A 1039 -1.53 3.17 -28.53
CA VAL A 1039 -2.88 2.63 -28.36
C VAL A 1039 -2.74 1.22 -27.78
N GLY A 1040 -3.44 0.95 -26.67
CA GLY A 1040 -3.47 -0.37 -26.03
C GLY A 1040 -4.86 -0.66 -25.45
N PRO A 1041 -5.17 -1.94 -25.19
CA PRO A 1041 -6.44 -2.36 -24.57
C PRO A 1041 -6.52 -2.02 -23.08
N THR A 1042 -5.38 -1.72 -22.43
CA THR A 1042 -5.31 -1.35 -21.02
C THR A 1042 -5.47 0.16 -20.84
N PRO A 1043 -6.27 0.63 -19.86
CA PRO A 1043 -6.40 2.05 -19.61
C PRO A 1043 -5.10 2.64 -19.03
N GLY A 1044 -4.80 3.92 -19.33
CA GLY A 1044 -3.59 4.62 -18.83
C GLY A 1044 -2.36 4.58 -19.75
N VAL A 1045 -2.45 3.98 -20.93
CA VAL A 1045 -1.34 3.87 -21.90
C VAL A 1045 -0.91 5.23 -22.51
N THR A 1046 -1.80 6.23 -22.50
CA THR A 1046 -1.53 7.60 -22.98
C THR A 1046 -1.24 8.52 -21.80
N VAL A 1047 0.01 8.98 -21.68
CA VAL A 1047 0.51 9.78 -20.53
C VAL A 1047 0.94 11.20 -20.94
N ARG A 1048 1.08 11.49 -22.24
CA ARG A 1048 1.63 12.75 -22.76
C ARG A 1048 0.58 13.55 -23.54
N ASN A 1049 0.58 14.87 -23.37
CA ASN A 1049 -0.26 15.79 -24.14
C ASN A 1049 0.55 16.29 -25.35
N ASP A 1050 0.10 15.96 -26.56
CA ASP A 1050 0.73 16.40 -27.82
C ASP A 1050 -0.24 17.34 -28.58
N ILE A 1051 0.30 18.40 -29.19
CA ILE A 1051 -0.46 19.28 -30.11
C ILE A 1051 -0.17 18.86 -31.55
N ILE A 1052 -1.21 18.55 -32.31
CA ILE A 1052 -1.09 17.95 -33.65
C ILE A 1052 -1.72 18.86 -34.71
N LYS A 1053 -0.91 19.34 -35.66
CA LYS A 1053 -1.40 20.07 -36.83
C LYS A 1053 -2.03 19.12 -37.86
N VAL A 1054 -3.26 19.41 -38.27
CA VAL A 1054 -4.05 18.68 -39.27
C VAL A 1054 -4.38 19.66 -40.41
N GLY A 1055 -3.73 19.52 -41.57
CA GLY A 1055 -4.12 20.25 -42.79
C GLY A 1055 -3.02 20.45 -43.84
N GLU A 1056 -3.30 20.00 -45.09
CA GLU A 1056 -2.87 20.69 -46.33
C GLU A 1056 -3.57 20.21 -47.63
N ARG A 1057 -4.34 19.10 -47.66
CA ARG A 1057 -4.79 18.54 -48.95
C ARG A 1057 -6.25 18.07 -49.03
N LEU A 1058 -7.19 18.96 -48.73
CA LEU A 1058 -8.61 18.70 -49.00
C LEU A 1058 -9.16 19.73 -49.98
N VAL A 1059 -8.92 19.49 -51.28
CA VAL A 1059 -9.78 19.76 -52.46
C VAL A 1059 -8.89 19.78 -53.72
N LYS A 1060 -8.94 18.72 -54.53
CA LYS A 1060 -8.62 18.78 -55.97
C LYS A 1060 -9.92 18.57 -56.74
N LYS A 1061 -10.71 19.63 -56.89
CA LYS A 1061 -11.57 19.84 -58.06
C LYS A 1061 -12.06 21.30 -58.08
N LYS A 1062 -11.70 21.95 -59.20
CA LYS A 1062 -12.05 23.31 -59.66
C LYS A 1062 -11.50 24.51 -58.88
N LYS A 1063 -10.77 25.33 -59.65
CA LYS A 1063 -10.35 26.73 -59.42
C LYS A 1063 -11.31 27.48 -58.49
N GLU A 1064 -10.81 27.86 -57.33
CA GLU A 1064 -10.97 29.21 -56.75
C GLU A 1064 -10.03 29.34 -55.55
N VAL A 1065 -9.51 30.56 -55.38
CA VAL A 1065 -8.62 31.00 -54.32
C VAL A 1065 -9.36 30.91 -52.99
N ASN A 1066 -8.82 30.18 -51.98
CA ASN A 1066 -8.81 30.63 -50.58
C ASN A 1066 -8.20 29.60 -49.60
N ASP A 1067 -7.39 30.15 -48.69
CA ASP A 1067 -6.89 29.56 -47.45
C ASP A 1067 -7.98 28.81 -46.67
N LYS A 1068 -7.69 27.58 -46.24
CA LYS A 1068 -8.49 26.89 -45.21
C LYS A 1068 -7.62 26.61 -43.99
N PRO A 1069 -8.09 26.92 -42.77
CA PRO A 1069 -7.31 26.87 -41.54
C PRO A 1069 -6.75 25.48 -41.25
N ALA A 1070 -5.53 25.44 -40.71
CA ALA A 1070 -4.99 24.25 -40.07
C ALA A 1070 -5.76 23.98 -38.76
N VAL A 1071 -6.18 22.74 -38.53
CA VAL A 1071 -6.81 22.33 -37.26
C VAL A 1071 -5.72 21.77 -36.36
N TYR A 1072 -5.58 22.30 -35.16
CA TYR A 1072 -4.64 21.80 -34.16
C TYR A 1072 -5.40 20.98 -33.12
N VAL A 1073 -5.09 19.68 -33.03
CA VAL A 1073 -5.73 18.76 -32.10
C VAL A 1073 -4.86 18.57 -30.87
N VAL A 1074 -5.40 18.83 -29.69
CA VAL A 1074 -4.76 18.58 -28.40
C VAL A 1074 -5.10 17.15 -27.94
N ASP A 1075 -4.10 16.29 -27.80
CA ASP A 1075 -4.26 14.95 -27.22
C ASP A 1075 -4.38 15.07 -25.70
N THR A 1076 -5.45 14.53 -25.12
CA THR A 1076 -5.64 14.47 -23.67
C THR A 1076 -5.75 13.02 -23.20
N PRO A 1077 -5.09 12.66 -22.06
CA PRO A 1077 -5.25 11.36 -21.45
C PRO A 1077 -6.73 11.10 -21.10
N GLY A 1078 -7.15 9.83 -21.12
CA GLY A 1078 -8.49 9.48 -20.67
C GLY A 1078 -8.64 9.72 -19.17
N VAL A 1079 -9.55 10.61 -18.79
CA VAL A 1079 -9.86 10.90 -17.38
C VAL A 1079 -11.09 10.09 -16.99
N MET A 1080 -10.95 9.24 -15.97
CA MET A 1080 -12.05 8.47 -15.41
C MET A 1080 -12.92 9.35 -14.51
N LEU A 1081 -14.11 8.90 -14.15
CA LEU A 1081 -14.96 9.59 -13.19
C LEU A 1081 -14.42 9.45 -11.77
N PRO A 1082 -14.36 10.54 -10.98
CA PRO A 1082 -13.95 10.47 -9.58
C PRO A 1082 -14.95 9.68 -8.72
N ASN A 1083 -16.21 9.61 -9.15
CA ASN A 1083 -17.25 8.85 -8.46
C ASN A 1083 -18.18 8.21 -9.51
N ILE A 1084 -18.25 6.87 -9.54
CA ILE A 1084 -19.17 6.16 -10.44
C ILE A 1084 -20.55 6.06 -9.75
N PRO A 1085 -21.65 6.47 -10.41
CA PRO A 1085 -22.94 6.66 -9.74
C PRO A 1085 -23.58 5.35 -9.26
N SER A 1086 -23.39 4.24 -9.98
CA SER A 1086 -23.93 2.93 -9.59
C SER A 1086 -22.95 1.80 -9.92
N ALA A 1087 -23.04 0.69 -9.17
CA ALA A 1087 -22.23 -0.51 -9.41
C ALA A 1087 -22.48 -1.09 -10.82
N GLU A 1088 -23.72 -1.01 -11.30
CA GLU A 1088 -24.10 -1.40 -12.66
C GLU A 1088 -23.37 -0.58 -13.74
N THR A 1089 -23.26 0.74 -13.53
CA THR A 1089 -22.47 1.63 -14.40
C THR A 1089 -20.99 1.22 -14.39
N GLY A 1090 -20.46 0.90 -13.20
CA GLY A 1090 -19.09 0.37 -13.01
C GLY A 1090 -18.86 -0.94 -13.77
N MET A 1091 -19.82 -1.86 -13.73
CA MET A 1091 -19.75 -3.15 -14.45
C MET A 1091 -19.80 -2.96 -15.97
N ARG A 1092 -20.64 -2.05 -16.50
CA ARG A 1092 -20.64 -1.69 -17.94
C ARG A 1092 -19.32 -1.08 -18.39
N LEU A 1093 -18.72 -0.22 -17.54
CA LEU A 1093 -17.42 0.39 -17.77
C LEU A 1093 -16.28 -0.64 -17.74
N ALA A 1094 -16.31 -1.59 -16.80
CA ALA A 1094 -15.37 -2.71 -16.75
C ALA A 1094 -15.52 -3.63 -17.97
N LEU A 1095 -16.75 -4.03 -18.34
CA LEU A 1095 -17.01 -4.90 -19.49
C LEU A 1095 -16.48 -4.31 -20.81
N THR A 1096 -16.64 -3.00 -21.01
CA THR A 1096 -16.13 -2.30 -22.20
C THR A 1096 -14.63 -2.00 -22.16
N GLY A 1097 -13.98 -2.22 -21.01
CA GLY A 1097 -12.55 -2.06 -20.75
C GLY A 1097 -12.14 -0.67 -20.26
N ALA A 1098 -13.06 0.22 -19.90
CA ALA A 1098 -12.72 1.55 -19.40
C ALA A 1098 -12.04 1.51 -18.01
N ILE A 1099 -12.36 0.49 -17.21
CA ILE A 1099 -11.73 0.17 -15.92
C ILE A 1099 -10.81 -1.03 -16.12
N LYS A 1100 -9.68 -1.09 -15.40
CA LYS A 1100 -8.76 -2.23 -15.46
C LYS A 1100 -9.45 -3.50 -14.93
N ASP A 1101 -9.45 -4.58 -15.71
CA ASP A 1101 -10.23 -5.80 -15.43
C ASP A 1101 -9.91 -6.43 -14.05
N GLU A 1102 -8.65 -6.38 -13.62
CA GLU A 1102 -8.19 -6.87 -12.31
C GLU A 1102 -8.82 -6.15 -11.12
N VAL A 1103 -9.28 -4.90 -11.29
CA VAL A 1103 -9.85 -4.08 -10.19
C VAL A 1103 -11.23 -4.59 -9.78
N VAL A 1104 -11.98 -5.14 -10.74
CA VAL A 1104 -13.32 -5.69 -10.51
C VAL A 1104 -13.28 -7.21 -10.39
N GLY A 1105 -12.31 -7.86 -11.02
CA GLY A 1105 -12.19 -9.31 -11.13
C GLY A 1105 -12.64 -9.77 -12.52
N THR A 1106 -11.73 -10.38 -13.28
CA THR A 1106 -11.98 -10.84 -14.66
C THR A 1106 -13.13 -11.83 -14.76
N GLU A 1107 -13.25 -12.73 -13.79
CA GLU A 1107 -14.29 -13.77 -13.74
C GLU A 1107 -15.68 -13.15 -13.51
N LEU A 1108 -15.78 -12.20 -12.56
CA LEU A 1108 -17.02 -11.47 -12.29
C LEU A 1108 -17.50 -10.64 -13.48
N ILE A 1109 -16.58 -10.03 -14.23
CA ILE A 1109 -16.94 -9.30 -15.46
C ILE A 1109 -17.44 -10.27 -16.54
N ALA A 1110 -16.85 -11.47 -16.65
CA ALA A 1110 -17.30 -12.49 -17.59
C ALA A 1110 -18.68 -13.05 -17.21
N ASP A 1111 -18.96 -13.22 -15.91
CA ASP A 1111 -20.27 -13.60 -15.41
C ASP A 1111 -21.33 -12.53 -15.71
N TYR A 1112 -21.01 -11.26 -15.44
CA TYR A 1112 -21.87 -10.12 -15.78
C TYR A 1112 -22.15 -10.02 -17.28
N MET A 1113 -21.15 -10.32 -18.13
CA MET A 1113 -21.33 -10.39 -19.57
C MET A 1113 -22.34 -11.47 -19.96
N LEU A 1114 -22.23 -12.67 -19.40
CA LEU A 1114 -23.13 -13.79 -19.66
C LEU A 1114 -24.57 -13.44 -19.25
N PHE A 1115 -24.74 -12.93 -18.03
CA PHE A 1115 -26.02 -12.41 -17.54
C PHE A 1115 -26.65 -11.43 -18.51
N LEU A 1116 -25.90 -10.42 -18.93
CA LEU A 1116 -26.41 -9.32 -19.75
C LEU A 1116 -26.79 -9.81 -21.17
N LEU A 1117 -26.01 -10.73 -21.76
CA LEU A 1117 -26.31 -11.31 -23.06
C LEU A 1117 -27.57 -12.18 -23.02
N ASN A 1118 -27.74 -12.96 -21.94
CA ASN A 1118 -28.93 -13.77 -21.70
C ASN A 1118 -30.18 -12.89 -21.49
N GLN A 1119 -30.06 -11.80 -20.73
CA GLN A 1119 -31.13 -10.80 -20.55
C GLN A 1119 -31.54 -10.13 -21.85
N LEU A 1120 -30.57 -9.82 -22.73
CA LEU A 1120 -30.82 -9.27 -24.07
C LEU A 1120 -31.36 -10.33 -25.06
N LYS A 1121 -31.58 -11.57 -24.61
CA LYS A 1121 -32.00 -12.73 -25.43
C LYS A 1121 -31.09 -12.97 -26.64
N SER A 1122 -29.80 -12.67 -26.50
CA SER A 1122 -28.83 -12.78 -27.59
C SER A 1122 -27.90 -13.98 -27.38
N THR A 1123 -28.28 -15.13 -27.96
CA THR A 1123 -27.52 -16.37 -27.88
C THR A 1123 -26.39 -16.48 -28.91
N ARG A 1124 -25.99 -15.39 -29.56
CA ARG A 1124 -24.94 -15.39 -30.60
C ARG A 1124 -23.57 -15.86 -30.10
N TYR A 1125 -23.32 -15.77 -28.78
CA TYR A 1125 -22.11 -16.34 -28.18
C TYR A 1125 -22.09 -17.87 -28.25
N VAL A 1126 -23.25 -18.54 -28.27
CA VAL A 1126 -23.38 -20.00 -28.45
C VAL A 1126 -22.84 -20.40 -29.82
N ASP A 1127 -23.19 -19.67 -30.87
CA ASP A 1127 -22.69 -19.92 -32.24
C ASP A 1127 -21.19 -19.61 -32.36
N ALA A 1128 -20.75 -18.48 -31.81
CA ALA A 1128 -19.35 -18.05 -31.84
C ALA A 1128 -18.43 -19.03 -31.08
N LEU A 1129 -18.89 -19.49 -29.91
CA LEU A 1129 -18.18 -20.44 -29.06
C LEU A 1129 -18.51 -21.90 -29.40
N LYS A 1130 -19.39 -22.18 -30.37
CA LYS A 1130 -19.92 -23.51 -30.74
C LYS A 1130 -20.32 -24.35 -29.51
N LEU A 1131 -21.13 -23.78 -28.64
CA LEU A 1131 -21.63 -24.42 -27.42
C LEU A 1131 -22.85 -25.31 -27.75
N PRO A 1132 -23.14 -26.34 -26.94
CA PRO A 1132 -24.30 -27.21 -27.15
C PRO A 1132 -25.65 -26.49 -26.93
N GLY A 1133 -25.66 -25.43 -26.12
CA GLY A 1133 -26.82 -24.59 -25.84
C GLY A 1133 -26.42 -23.32 -25.07
N PRO A 1134 -27.36 -22.39 -24.84
CA PRO A 1134 -27.12 -21.25 -23.97
C PRO A 1134 -27.06 -21.70 -22.49
N THR A 1135 -26.18 -21.09 -21.71
CA THR A 1135 -26.01 -21.36 -20.28
C THR A 1135 -26.07 -20.04 -19.50
N ASP A 1136 -26.43 -20.11 -18.22
CA ASP A 1136 -26.39 -18.97 -17.27
C ASP A 1136 -25.41 -19.21 -16.12
N ASP A 1137 -24.71 -20.35 -16.14
CA ASP A 1137 -23.63 -20.68 -15.23
C ASP A 1137 -22.28 -20.36 -15.89
N VAL A 1138 -21.53 -19.45 -15.28
CA VAL A 1138 -20.23 -19.02 -15.77
C VAL A 1138 -19.16 -20.11 -15.62
N GLU A 1139 -19.26 -20.99 -14.61
CA GLU A 1139 -18.31 -22.07 -14.41
C GLU A 1139 -18.46 -23.14 -15.50
N GLU A 1140 -19.71 -23.48 -15.85
CA GLU A 1140 -20.00 -24.34 -17.00
C GLU A 1140 -19.45 -23.73 -18.29
N LEU A 1141 -19.65 -22.43 -18.49
CA LEU A 1141 -19.11 -21.72 -19.64
C LEU A 1141 -17.58 -21.74 -19.69
N PHE A 1142 -16.88 -21.62 -18.56
CA PHE A 1142 -15.42 -21.69 -18.50
C PHE A 1142 -14.90 -23.07 -18.88
N GLN A 1143 -15.52 -24.14 -18.35
CA GLN A 1143 -15.15 -25.52 -18.66
C GLN A 1143 -15.24 -25.83 -20.16
N LEU A 1144 -16.28 -25.32 -20.82
CA LEU A 1144 -16.48 -25.49 -22.27
C LEU A 1144 -15.44 -24.74 -23.12
N VAL A 1145 -14.75 -23.76 -22.54
CA VAL A 1145 -13.82 -22.86 -23.24
C VAL A 1145 -12.34 -23.13 -22.91
N TYR A 1146 -12.03 -23.87 -21.83
CA TYR A 1146 -10.63 -24.18 -21.42
C TYR A 1146 -9.74 -24.70 -22.55
N LYS A 1147 -10.28 -25.59 -23.39
CA LYS A 1147 -9.55 -26.16 -24.53
C LYS A 1147 -9.17 -25.10 -25.56
N ARG A 1148 -9.98 -24.05 -25.73
CA ARG A 1148 -9.77 -22.99 -26.74
C ARG A 1148 -8.86 -21.88 -26.25
N CYS A 1149 -8.90 -21.55 -24.96
CA CYS A 1149 -8.03 -20.54 -24.37
C CYS A 1149 -6.63 -21.09 -23.98
N GLY A 1150 -6.37 -22.39 -24.17
CA GLY A 1150 -5.09 -23.01 -23.84
C GLY A 1150 -4.87 -23.18 -22.33
N ALA A 1151 -5.95 -23.24 -21.55
CA ALA A 1151 -5.92 -23.39 -20.11
C ALA A 1151 -5.77 -24.85 -19.64
N LEU A 1152 -5.99 -25.83 -20.52
CA LEU A 1152 -6.01 -27.26 -20.16
C LEU A 1152 -4.68 -27.70 -19.49
N GLY A 1153 -4.77 -28.26 -18.28
CA GLY A 1153 -3.62 -28.80 -17.55
C GLY A 1153 -2.94 -27.82 -16.58
N LYS A 1154 -3.48 -26.61 -16.41
CA LYS A 1154 -3.05 -25.64 -15.38
C LYS A 1154 -3.87 -25.76 -14.09
N GLU A 1155 -3.52 -25.04 -13.03
CA GLU A 1155 -4.35 -24.98 -11.81
C GLU A 1155 -5.70 -24.29 -12.08
N LEU A 1156 -6.77 -24.74 -11.39
CA LEU A 1156 -8.16 -24.34 -11.64
C LEU A 1156 -8.36 -22.81 -11.69
N ASP A 1157 -7.75 -22.08 -10.75
CA ASP A 1157 -7.82 -20.62 -10.68
C ASP A 1157 -7.14 -19.93 -11.87
N GLU A 1158 -6.05 -20.51 -12.38
CA GLU A 1158 -5.39 -20.00 -13.59
C GLU A 1158 -6.21 -20.33 -14.84
N GLN A 1159 -6.90 -21.49 -14.85
CA GLN A 1159 -7.78 -21.88 -15.94
C GLN A 1159 -8.98 -20.93 -16.07
N ASN A 1160 -9.67 -20.65 -14.96
CA ASN A 1160 -10.80 -19.73 -14.89
C ASN A 1160 -10.42 -18.32 -15.35
N ARG A 1161 -9.28 -17.82 -14.87
CA ARG A 1161 -8.79 -16.50 -15.26
C ARG A 1161 -8.48 -16.40 -16.76
N LEU A 1162 -7.83 -17.41 -17.35
CA LEU A 1162 -7.52 -17.43 -18.78
C LEU A 1162 -8.79 -17.57 -19.65
N ALA A 1163 -9.76 -18.38 -19.20
CA ALA A 1163 -11.06 -18.48 -19.86
C ALA A 1163 -11.83 -17.15 -19.82
N ALA A 1164 -11.89 -16.49 -18.66
CA ALA A 1164 -12.52 -15.18 -18.51
C ALA A 1164 -11.85 -14.11 -19.39
N GLN A 1165 -10.52 -14.04 -19.42
CA GLN A 1165 -9.78 -13.10 -20.29
C GLN A 1165 -10.08 -13.32 -21.77
N PHE A 1166 -10.12 -14.59 -22.21
CA PHE A 1166 -10.46 -14.96 -23.58
C PHE A 1166 -11.89 -14.52 -23.94
N LEU A 1167 -12.87 -14.81 -23.08
CA LEU A 1167 -14.28 -14.44 -23.29
C LEU A 1167 -14.46 -12.91 -23.41
N LEU A 1168 -13.83 -12.14 -22.52
CA LEU A 1168 -13.88 -10.68 -22.58
C LEU A 1168 -13.20 -10.13 -23.84
N GLN A 1169 -12.11 -10.74 -24.30
CA GLN A 1169 -11.43 -10.34 -25.53
C GLN A 1169 -12.32 -10.56 -26.76
N GLU A 1170 -13.01 -11.69 -26.84
CA GLU A 1170 -13.93 -12.03 -27.94
C GLU A 1170 -15.15 -11.09 -27.95
N PHE A 1171 -15.74 -10.80 -26.78
CA PHE A 1171 -16.80 -9.80 -26.65
C PHE A 1171 -16.35 -8.41 -27.13
N ARG A 1172 -15.18 -7.94 -26.66
CA ARG A 1172 -14.67 -6.60 -26.99
C ARG A 1172 -14.26 -6.45 -28.46
N ARG A 1173 -13.95 -7.54 -29.15
CA ARG A 1173 -13.71 -7.58 -30.61
C ARG A 1173 -15.00 -7.69 -31.43
N GLY A 1174 -16.14 -7.94 -30.78
CA GLY A 1174 -17.46 -8.03 -31.42
C GLY A 1174 -17.85 -9.43 -31.91
N ALA A 1175 -17.13 -10.48 -31.49
CA ALA A 1175 -17.41 -11.86 -31.92
C ALA A 1175 -18.81 -12.34 -31.49
N PHE A 1176 -19.32 -11.84 -30.35
CA PHE A 1176 -20.65 -12.19 -29.83
C PHE A 1176 -21.77 -11.31 -30.42
N GLY A 1177 -21.44 -10.33 -31.27
CA GLY A 1177 -22.41 -9.45 -31.92
C GLY A 1177 -22.28 -7.98 -31.51
N ASN A 1178 -23.34 -7.22 -31.82
CA ASN A 1178 -23.38 -5.77 -31.74
C ASN A 1178 -24.39 -5.33 -30.68
N PHE A 1179 -23.93 -4.65 -29.64
CA PHE A 1179 -24.74 -4.38 -28.46
C PHE A 1179 -24.67 -2.92 -28.02
N THR A 1180 -25.82 -2.38 -27.60
CA THR A 1180 -25.91 -1.12 -26.85
C THR A 1180 -26.48 -1.48 -25.49
N LEU A 1181 -25.65 -1.34 -24.45
CA LEU A 1181 -25.83 -1.90 -23.11
C LEU A 1181 -26.51 -0.95 -22.13
N ASP A 1182 -26.55 0.34 -22.44
CA ASP A 1182 -27.27 1.32 -21.62
C ASP A 1182 -28.77 1.29 -21.91
N PRO A 1183 -29.62 1.48 -20.90
CA PRO A 1183 -31.06 1.59 -21.10
C PRO A 1183 -31.37 2.84 -21.93
N ILE A 1184 -32.22 2.67 -22.95
CA ILE A 1184 -32.76 3.75 -23.76
C ILE A 1184 -34.24 3.83 -23.41
N GLU A 1185 -34.63 4.83 -22.63
CA GLU A 1185 -36.03 5.02 -22.25
C GLU A 1185 -36.89 5.24 -23.50
N THR A 1186 -37.92 4.42 -23.68
CA THR A 1186 -39.04 4.76 -24.57
C THR A 1186 -39.85 5.85 -23.88
N PRO A 1187 -40.16 6.98 -24.53
CA PRO A 1187 -40.90 8.07 -23.89
C PRO A 1187 -42.27 7.56 -23.42
N SER A 1188 -42.44 7.41 -22.11
CA SER A 1188 -43.72 7.17 -21.47
C SER A 1188 -44.59 8.41 -21.66
N ARG A 1189 -45.84 8.23 -22.09
CA ARG A 1189 -46.85 9.31 -22.07
C ARG A 1189 -46.88 9.92 -20.67
N VAL A 1190 -46.52 11.19 -20.58
CA VAL A 1190 -46.64 11.99 -19.36
C VAL A 1190 -48.13 12.05 -19.00
N ILE A 1191 -48.54 11.31 -17.98
CA ILE A 1191 -49.80 11.57 -17.28
C ILE A 1191 -49.54 12.81 -16.44
N GLN A 1192 -50.08 13.96 -16.88
CA GLN A 1192 -50.09 15.16 -16.06
C GLN A 1192 -50.95 14.90 -14.80
N PRO A 1193 -50.47 15.24 -13.59
CA PRO A 1193 -51.33 15.25 -12.42
C PRO A 1193 -52.41 16.32 -12.60
N ALA A 1194 -53.66 15.93 -12.42
CA ALA A 1194 -54.80 16.84 -12.48
C ALA A 1194 -54.65 17.97 -11.46
N ALA A 1195 -54.90 19.20 -11.90
CA ALA A 1195 -54.95 20.37 -11.02
C ALA A 1195 -56.08 20.22 -9.99
N PRO A 1196 -55.90 20.67 -8.74
CA PRO A 1196 -56.99 20.69 -7.78
C PRO A 1196 -58.02 21.73 -8.21
N SER A 1197 -59.25 21.29 -8.48
CA SER A 1197 -60.41 22.17 -8.52
C SER A 1197 -60.82 22.51 -7.08
N SER A 1198 -61.13 23.80 -6.86
CA SER A 1198 -61.78 24.43 -5.70
C SER A 1198 -62.32 23.53 -4.60
#